data_AF-A0A7V1AL53-F1
#
_entry.id   AF-A0A7V1AL53-F1
#
_cell.length_a   1.000
_cell.length_b   1.000
_cell.length_c   1.000
_cell.angle_alpha   90.00
_cell.angle_beta   90.00
_cell.angle_gamma   90.00
#
_symmetry.space_group_name_H-M   'P 1'
#
loop_
_entity.id
_entity.type
_entity.pdbx_description
1 polymer ?
#
loop_
_entity_poly.entity_id
_entity_poly.type
_entity_poly.pdbx_seq_one_letter_code
_entity_poly.pdbx_strand_id
1 'polypeptide(L)'
;MHPETLNYLAVSGCLIFVLSSATCIFVLFHNPRKTTNITWSLFSFFLALWSLGLFLGWSTTEYGKALFWARWLNLSGIFIPLFFVHFVLSFLGKTEKDKKPLLVSYFITILYFLTAVLFPEEFVKSLSAKGGFLYYPDAGPLYYFFPVLFACLTFWGIFELYQAKKNFSGQRQKQVQYLLAALFIGFIGGSTTFPLVFDIDLYPFGTIGIVMLDIIFPYTIVRHELLDIKIFISRGVARLATYFFFITVYLSLYILSYNIIEPYHLIFTGLITPLFFIIALESYPFIRNRIQTIPDAILVKSRYDLGKVKERFSRAMERIVNLEEFFSAMDSFFRKIDLYPVSFYIPDNFEEMSETADNYFKWDMDMKKVNTELKLKKKMHIIQRSLNTPAAIFHERADKSIQEELDLLKADCVIPVVFKEEILCLIAISGKRIKPVEYTSIDEALFLLIPNQIIMILNRLRPYEKLQADYEKSRKLAEEAVIHKQYTQVALQIAHDIRNPAGAMMLLTQQAQKIVNVSEFEGKEDVQEFFEDIIYDANRITKAADTYLKYAFADPADKTMVEIKSLNVNELLEKVIHLFKGKGLVQQINIVPRLQDSLPEIIGEPLRLNRAFFNLILNAIQAMPKGGRIIVTSSRCNFIHKDAGKECIGVKIEIEDAGPGIEEDKLKKIFDPFFTTKPDGSGLGLSIVYDIVIKVHKGIIDVESEIGRGTKFIIYLPASEAG
;
A
#
# COMPACT_ATOMS: atom_id res chain seq x y z
N MET A 1 59.03 -41.14 25.04
CA MET A 1 58.31 -41.82 23.93
C MET A 1 59.21 -41.87 22.70
N HIS A 2 58.89 -42.75 21.75
CA HIS A 2 59.16 -42.57 20.30
C HIS A 2 59.53 -41.14 19.84
N PRO A 3 60.78 -40.79 19.50
CA PRO A 3 61.07 -39.51 18.83
C PRO A 3 60.46 -39.39 17.42
N GLU A 4 60.00 -40.51 16.85
CA GLU A 4 59.60 -40.64 15.44
C GLU A 4 58.08 -40.63 15.23
N THR A 5 57.28 -40.72 16.30
CA THR A 5 55.81 -40.67 16.22
C THR A 5 55.32 -39.24 16.24
N LEU A 6 54.89 -38.70 15.09
CA LEU A 6 54.25 -37.40 14.97
C LEU A 6 53.12 -37.25 15.99
N ASN A 7 53.23 -36.26 16.88
CA ASN A 7 52.22 -36.05 17.93
C ASN A 7 50.86 -35.74 17.27
N TYR A 8 49.83 -36.52 17.62
CA TYR A 8 48.47 -36.37 17.07
C TYR A 8 47.86 -34.99 17.35
N LEU A 9 48.31 -34.28 18.39
CA LEU A 9 47.92 -32.89 18.63
C LEU A 9 48.56 -31.92 17.62
N ALA A 10 49.75 -32.21 17.08
CA ALA A 10 50.31 -31.44 15.96
C ALA A 10 49.47 -31.62 14.69
N VAL A 11 48.95 -32.84 14.45
CA VAL A 11 47.97 -33.10 13.37
C VAL A 11 46.69 -32.29 13.60
N SER A 12 46.22 -32.15 14.85
CA SER A 12 45.08 -31.26 15.16
C SER A 12 45.37 -29.79 14.80
N GLY A 13 46.59 -29.30 15.05
CA GLY A 13 47.02 -27.95 14.65
C GLY A 13 47.00 -27.75 13.14
N CYS A 14 47.45 -28.75 12.37
CA CYS A 14 47.40 -28.73 10.91
C CYS A 14 45.96 -28.70 10.37
N LEU A 15 45.06 -29.50 10.95
CA LEU A 15 43.64 -29.50 10.58
C LEU A 15 42.95 -28.16 10.87
N ILE A 16 43.16 -27.59 12.05
CA ILE A 16 42.65 -26.25 12.40
C ILE A 16 43.23 -25.20 11.44
N PHE A 17 44.54 -25.23 11.15
CA PHE A 17 45.16 -24.28 10.22
C PHE A 17 44.50 -24.29 8.84
N VAL A 18 44.24 -25.47 8.27
CA VAL A 18 43.59 -25.60 6.96
C VAL A 18 42.13 -25.13 7.01
N LEU A 19 41.36 -25.52 8.02
CA LEU A 19 39.94 -25.17 8.13
C LEU A 19 39.72 -23.68 8.47
N SER A 20 40.44 -23.15 9.44
CA SER A 20 40.43 -21.72 9.80
C SER A 20 40.92 -20.84 8.64
N SER A 21 41.94 -21.26 7.87
CA SER A 21 42.38 -20.53 6.67
C SER A 21 41.31 -20.54 5.57
N ALA A 22 40.73 -21.70 5.28
CA ALA A 22 39.69 -21.84 4.26
C ALA A 22 38.45 -20.99 4.59
N THR A 23 37.99 -21.02 5.85
CA THR A 23 36.84 -20.24 6.31
C THR A 23 37.12 -18.73 6.36
N CYS A 24 38.33 -18.32 6.80
CA CYS A 24 38.79 -16.93 6.75
C CYS A 24 38.70 -16.37 5.32
N ILE A 25 39.34 -17.04 4.37
CA ILE A 25 39.38 -16.64 2.95
C ILE A 25 37.97 -16.60 2.38
N PHE A 26 37.17 -17.64 2.63
CA PHE A 26 35.83 -17.79 2.06
C PHE A 26 34.86 -16.69 2.52
N VAL A 27 34.88 -16.35 3.82
CA VAL A 27 34.04 -15.28 4.37
C VAL A 27 34.54 -13.89 3.97
N LEU A 28 35.86 -13.69 3.84
CA LEU A 28 36.43 -12.38 3.46
C LEU A 28 36.05 -12.00 2.02
N PHE A 29 36.13 -12.94 1.08
CA PHE A 29 35.73 -12.70 -0.31
C PHE A 29 34.21 -12.51 -0.47
N HIS A 30 33.40 -12.95 0.50
CA HIS A 30 31.96 -12.72 0.47
C HIS A 30 31.59 -11.41 1.17
N ASN A 31 31.13 -10.42 0.40
CA ASN A 31 30.69 -9.10 0.90
C ASN A 31 31.72 -8.46 1.87
N PRO A 32 32.96 -8.15 1.38
CA PRO A 32 34.09 -7.69 2.19
C PRO A 32 33.87 -6.37 2.94
N ARG A 33 32.74 -5.69 2.75
CA ARG A 33 32.38 -4.44 3.44
C ARG A 33 31.49 -4.65 4.67
N LYS A 34 30.96 -5.87 4.90
CA LYS A 34 30.11 -6.16 6.06
C LYS A 34 30.98 -6.41 7.29
N THR A 35 30.87 -5.55 8.31
CA THR A 35 31.68 -5.61 9.54
C THR A 35 31.77 -7.01 10.14
N THR A 36 30.63 -7.71 10.26
CA THR A 36 30.56 -9.06 10.83
C THR A 36 31.42 -10.08 10.06
N ASN A 37 31.53 -9.94 8.74
CA ASN A 37 32.36 -10.81 7.89
C ASN A 37 33.84 -10.49 8.11
N ILE A 38 34.21 -9.19 8.15
CA ILE A 38 35.58 -8.73 8.42
C ILE A 38 36.04 -9.25 9.80
N THR A 39 35.23 -9.06 10.84
CA THR A 39 35.55 -9.51 12.21
C THR A 39 35.64 -11.02 12.34
N TRP A 40 34.81 -11.77 11.60
CA TRP A 40 34.91 -13.23 11.55
C TRP A 40 36.21 -13.67 10.89
N SER A 41 36.53 -13.14 9.70
CA SER A 41 37.77 -13.50 9.00
C SER A 41 39.01 -13.12 9.80
N LEU A 42 39.01 -12.02 10.56
CA LEU A 42 40.11 -11.68 11.47
C LEU A 42 40.22 -12.68 12.64
N PHE A 43 39.11 -13.13 13.23
CA PHE A 43 39.11 -14.20 14.23
C PHE A 43 39.68 -15.50 13.67
N SER A 44 39.17 -15.98 12.53
CA SER A 44 39.67 -17.20 11.86
C SER A 44 41.12 -17.07 11.40
N PHE A 45 41.57 -15.88 10.99
CA PHE A 45 42.97 -15.62 10.62
C PHE A 45 43.91 -15.82 11.80
N PHE A 46 43.63 -15.21 12.96
CA PHE A 46 44.49 -15.39 14.14
C PHE A 46 44.40 -16.81 14.73
N LEU A 47 43.25 -17.49 14.61
CA LEU A 47 43.12 -18.90 14.95
C LEU A 47 44.00 -19.79 14.05
N ALA A 48 44.07 -19.49 12.75
CA ALA A 48 44.99 -20.16 11.81
C ALA A 48 46.46 -19.87 12.13
N LEU A 49 46.85 -18.63 12.44
CA LEU A 49 48.23 -18.30 12.80
C LEU A 49 48.69 -19.04 14.07
N TRP A 50 47.81 -19.15 15.06
CA TRP A 50 48.05 -19.89 16.30
C TRP A 50 48.20 -21.40 16.06
N SER A 51 47.29 -22.01 15.29
CA SER A 51 47.32 -23.44 15.03
C SER A 51 48.45 -23.88 14.08
N LEU A 52 48.89 -23.00 13.18
CA LEU A 52 50.14 -23.18 12.42
C LEU A 52 51.35 -23.27 13.37
N GLY A 53 51.39 -22.41 14.38
CA GLY A 53 52.41 -22.43 15.42
C GLY A 53 52.35 -23.68 16.31
N LEU A 54 51.16 -24.20 16.64
CA LEU A 54 51.01 -25.51 17.27
C LEU A 54 51.61 -26.62 16.39
N PHE A 55 51.22 -26.68 15.12
CA PHE A 55 51.67 -27.73 14.21
C PHE A 55 53.20 -27.74 14.05
N LEU A 56 53.80 -26.59 13.72
CA LEU A 56 55.23 -26.50 13.44
C LEU A 56 56.09 -26.49 14.71
N GLY A 57 55.57 -25.97 15.82
CA GLY A 57 56.24 -26.01 17.13
C GLY A 57 56.25 -27.40 17.77
N TRP A 58 55.17 -28.17 17.65
CA TRP A 58 55.09 -29.53 18.20
C TRP A 58 55.60 -30.64 17.25
N SER A 59 55.90 -30.31 15.99
CA SER A 59 56.50 -31.26 15.03
C SER A 59 58.03 -31.11 14.89
N THR A 60 58.66 -30.14 15.55
CA THR A 60 60.11 -29.90 15.42
C THR A 60 60.92 -30.44 16.60
N THR A 61 62.04 -31.08 16.29
CA THR A 61 63.02 -31.61 17.25
C THR A 61 64.17 -30.63 17.54
N GLU A 62 64.08 -29.39 17.05
CA GLU A 62 65.12 -28.37 17.18
C GLU A 62 64.67 -27.21 18.06
N TYR A 63 65.31 -27.04 19.23
CA TYR A 63 64.94 -26.04 20.24
C TYR A 63 64.78 -24.61 19.68
N GLY A 64 65.67 -24.16 18.79
CA GLY A 64 65.60 -22.81 18.21
C GLY A 64 64.32 -22.57 17.39
N LYS A 65 63.93 -23.56 16.56
CA LYS A 65 62.68 -23.53 15.79
C LYS A 65 61.46 -23.67 16.71
N ALA A 66 61.54 -24.54 17.72
CA ALA A 66 60.49 -24.68 18.72
C ALA A 66 60.25 -23.37 19.48
N LEU A 67 61.31 -22.62 19.83
CA LEU A 67 61.20 -21.36 20.59
C LEU A 67 60.59 -20.24 19.73
N PHE A 68 60.97 -20.18 18.45
CA PHE A 68 60.33 -19.30 17.48
C PHE A 68 58.82 -19.59 17.36
N TRP A 69 58.43 -20.85 17.14
CA TRP A 69 57.02 -21.22 17.01
C TRP A 69 56.23 -21.07 18.32
N ALA A 70 56.85 -21.32 19.47
CA ALA A 70 56.27 -21.06 20.79
C ALA A 70 55.99 -19.56 21.02
N ARG A 71 56.89 -18.67 20.60
CA ARG A 71 56.66 -17.21 20.64
C ARG A 71 55.57 -16.81 19.63
N TRP A 72 55.63 -17.32 18.40
CA TRP A 72 54.64 -17.07 17.35
C TRP A 72 53.21 -17.47 17.75
N LEU A 73 53.01 -18.68 18.28
CA LEU A 73 51.68 -19.17 18.65
C LEU A 73 51.09 -18.34 19.80
N ASN A 74 51.88 -18.04 20.84
CA ASN A 74 51.38 -17.23 21.95
C ASN A 74 51.11 -15.78 21.54
N LEU A 75 51.95 -15.17 20.69
CA LEU A 75 51.74 -13.81 20.18
C LEU A 75 50.49 -13.69 19.27
N SER A 76 50.23 -14.68 18.42
CA SER A 76 49.01 -14.72 17.60
C SER A 76 47.75 -15.01 18.44
N GLY A 77 47.89 -15.83 19.50
CA GLY A 77 46.83 -16.13 20.45
C GLY A 77 46.25 -14.91 21.19
N ILE A 78 47.05 -13.85 21.39
CA ILE A 78 46.63 -12.59 22.03
C ILE A 78 45.42 -11.96 21.33
N PHE A 79 45.33 -12.06 20.00
CA PHE A 79 44.29 -11.40 19.20
C PHE A 79 43.00 -12.21 19.03
N ILE A 80 43.05 -13.55 19.17
CA ILE A 80 41.89 -14.44 19.05
C ILE A 80 40.69 -13.97 19.90
N PRO A 81 40.82 -13.72 21.23
CA PRO A 81 39.68 -13.36 22.05
C PRO A 81 39.14 -11.95 21.76
N LEU A 82 39.98 -11.04 21.25
CA LEU A 82 39.57 -9.69 20.85
C LEU A 82 38.68 -9.71 19.60
N PHE A 83 39.13 -10.36 18.52
CA PHE A 83 38.34 -10.44 17.29
C PHE A 83 37.09 -11.30 17.46
N PHE A 84 37.13 -12.30 18.35
CA PHE A 84 35.93 -13.01 18.80
C PHE A 84 34.86 -12.07 19.39
N VAL A 85 35.23 -11.22 20.35
CA VAL A 85 34.29 -10.26 20.97
C VAL A 85 33.75 -9.28 19.92
N HIS A 86 34.62 -8.73 19.07
CA HIS A 86 34.18 -7.82 18.01
C HIS A 86 33.20 -8.51 17.03
N PHE A 87 33.47 -9.77 16.67
CA PHE A 87 32.55 -10.57 15.88
C PHE A 87 31.19 -10.77 16.57
N VAL A 88 31.16 -11.10 17.87
CA VAL A 88 29.91 -11.24 18.64
C VAL A 88 29.12 -9.93 18.66
N LEU A 89 29.78 -8.81 18.97
CA LEU A 89 29.11 -7.50 19.00
C LEU A 89 28.59 -7.10 17.62
N SER A 90 29.33 -7.38 16.54
CA SER A 90 28.89 -7.13 15.16
C SER A 90 27.78 -8.07 14.70
N PHE A 91 27.77 -9.32 15.15
CA PHE A 91 26.69 -10.28 14.87
C PHE A 91 25.39 -9.91 15.60
N LEU A 92 25.50 -9.42 16.83
CA LEU A 92 24.37 -8.96 17.64
C LEU A 92 23.90 -7.53 17.31
N GLY A 93 24.62 -6.79 16.47
CA GLY A 93 24.32 -5.39 16.12
C GLY A 93 24.64 -4.38 17.23
N LYS A 94 25.50 -4.75 18.19
CA LYS A 94 25.82 -3.98 19.39
C LYS A 94 27.08 -3.09 19.28
N THR A 95 27.84 -3.18 18.18
CA THR A 95 29.16 -2.52 18.04
C THR A 95 29.15 -1.01 18.33
N GLU A 96 28.09 -0.27 17.99
CA GLU A 96 27.99 1.17 18.32
C GLU A 96 27.62 1.43 19.79
N LYS A 97 26.78 0.58 20.40
CA LYS A 97 26.44 0.67 21.84
C LYS A 97 27.68 0.44 22.70
N ASP A 98 28.38 -0.65 22.41
CA ASP A 98 29.48 -1.16 23.23
C ASP A 98 30.86 -0.78 22.65
N LYS A 99 30.89 0.30 21.86
CA LYS A 99 32.05 0.87 21.15
C LYS A 99 33.19 1.29 22.08
N LYS A 100 32.85 1.89 23.23
CA LYS A 100 33.83 2.36 24.23
C LYS A 100 34.62 1.20 24.86
N PRO A 101 34.01 0.18 25.51
CA PRO A 101 34.76 -0.95 26.04
C PRO A 101 35.51 -1.71 24.94
N LEU A 102 34.95 -1.84 23.73
CA LEU A 102 35.63 -2.48 22.61
C LEU A 102 36.92 -1.73 22.21
N LEU A 103 36.90 -0.40 22.11
CA LEU A 103 38.10 0.41 21.82
C LEU A 103 39.16 0.28 22.94
N VAL A 104 38.73 0.21 24.20
CA VAL A 104 39.64 -0.06 25.34
C VAL A 104 40.27 -1.46 25.22
N SER A 105 39.49 -2.48 24.85
CA SER A 105 40.01 -3.82 24.58
C SER A 105 41.03 -3.82 23.43
N TYR A 106 40.78 -3.08 22.34
CA TYR A 106 41.75 -2.91 21.25
C TYR A 106 43.06 -2.28 21.76
N PHE A 107 42.98 -1.18 22.52
CA PHE A 107 44.15 -0.51 23.05
C PHE A 107 44.97 -1.42 23.98
N ILE A 108 44.33 -2.08 24.95
CA ILE A 108 44.99 -3.00 25.88
C ILE A 108 45.65 -4.16 25.13
N THR A 109 44.95 -4.77 24.17
CA THR A 109 45.47 -5.93 23.42
C THR A 109 46.65 -5.56 22.53
N ILE A 110 46.60 -4.40 21.85
CA ILE A 110 47.70 -3.90 21.01
C ILE A 110 48.90 -3.51 21.87
N LEU A 111 48.69 -2.80 22.98
CA LEU A 111 49.77 -2.44 23.91
C LEU A 111 50.44 -3.70 24.47
N TYR A 112 49.66 -4.68 24.93
CA TYR A 112 50.16 -5.94 25.45
C TYR A 112 50.94 -6.74 24.41
N PHE A 113 50.44 -6.84 23.17
CA PHE A 113 51.15 -7.45 22.06
C PHE A 113 52.48 -6.75 21.76
N LEU A 114 52.51 -5.41 21.71
CA LEU A 114 53.75 -4.66 21.49
C LEU A 114 54.76 -4.89 22.62
N THR A 115 54.33 -4.92 23.89
CA THR A 115 55.19 -5.29 25.03
C THR A 115 55.73 -6.71 24.88
N ALA A 116 54.89 -7.68 24.49
CA ALA A 116 55.31 -9.07 24.32
C ALA A 116 56.25 -9.30 23.11
N VAL A 117 56.18 -8.45 22.08
CA VAL A 117 57.13 -8.43 20.95
C VAL A 117 58.47 -7.78 21.34
N LEU A 118 58.43 -6.70 22.13
CA LEU A 118 59.65 -6.00 22.59
C LEU A 118 60.41 -6.77 23.68
N PHE A 119 59.70 -7.52 24.52
CA PHE A 119 60.26 -8.32 25.63
C PHE A 119 59.88 -9.80 25.49
N PRO A 120 60.37 -10.50 24.45
CA PRO A 120 59.92 -11.86 24.12
C PRO A 120 60.34 -12.93 25.15
N GLU A 121 61.36 -12.64 25.97
CA GLU A 121 61.80 -13.49 27.09
C GLU A 121 60.97 -13.28 28.36
N GLU A 122 60.44 -12.07 28.58
CA GLU A 122 59.46 -11.79 29.63
C GLU A 122 58.10 -12.42 29.31
N PHE A 123 57.82 -12.73 28.03
CA PHE A 123 56.61 -13.45 27.61
C PHE A 123 56.81 -14.97 27.53
N VAL A 124 57.74 -15.46 26.71
CA VAL A 124 58.10 -16.90 26.63
C VAL A 124 59.58 -17.04 26.88
N LYS A 125 59.91 -17.36 28.14
CA LYS A 125 61.27 -17.35 28.69
C LYS A 125 62.15 -18.42 28.06
N SER A 126 61.68 -19.66 28.12
CA SER A 126 62.38 -20.86 27.68
C SER A 126 61.37 -21.91 27.23
N LEU A 127 61.86 -23.07 26.80
CA LEU A 127 61.05 -24.27 26.65
C LEU A 127 61.62 -25.38 27.53
N SER A 128 60.75 -26.22 28.07
CA SER A 128 61.14 -27.42 28.80
C SER A 128 60.22 -28.60 28.43
N ALA A 129 60.62 -29.82 28.79
CA ALA A 129 59.89 -31.03 28.44
C ALA A 129 58.77 -31.28 29.46
N LYS A 130 57.53 -30.90 29.12
CA LYS A 130 56.34 -31.01 29.98
C LYS A 130 55.26 -31.86 29.32
N GLY A 131 54.50 -32.63 30.12
CA GLY A 131 53.31 -33.33 29.66
C GLY A 131 53.50 -34.17 28.38
N GLY A 132 54.64 -34.86 28.24
CA GLY A 132 54.95 -35.68 27.05
C GLY A 132 55.41 -34.92 25.80
N PHE A 133 55.48 -33.59 25.82
CA PHE A 133 56.10 -32.79 24.76
C PHE A 133 57.61 -32.65 25.00
N LEU A 134 58.41 -32.66 23.92
CA LEU A 134 59.84 -32.40 23.99
C LEU A 134 60.14 -30.93 24.34
N TYR A 135 59.30 -30.02 23.82
CA TYR A 135 59.38 -28.59 24.05
C TYR A 135 57.99 -28.02 24.31
N TYR A 136 57.77 -27.47 25.51
CA TYR A 136 56.58 -26.73 25.89
C TYR A 136 56.99 -25.36 26.46
N PRO A 137 56.22 -24.27 26.23
CA PRO A 137 56.58 -22.95 26.74
C PRO A 137 56.71 -22.88 28.26
N ASP A 138 57.69 -22.13 28.74
CA ASP A 138 57.77 -21.67 30.13
C ASP A 138 57.27 -20.22 30.23
N ALA A 139 56.34 -19.95 31.16
CA ALA A 139 55.83 -18.60 31.41
C ALA A 139 56.95 -17.65 31.87
N GLY A 140 57.14 -16.53 31.14
CA GLY A 140 57.79 -15.35 31.70
C GLY A 140 56.80 -14.49 32.51
N PRO A 141 57.27 -13.49 33.28
CA PRO A 141 56.42 -12.62 34.10
C PRO A 141 55.26 -11.94 33.35
N LEU A 142 55.45 -11.58 32.08
CA LEU A 142 54.41 -10.98 31.24
C LEU A 142 53.32 -11.99 30.86
N TYR A 143 53.63 -13.29 30.80
CA TYR A 143 52.69 -14.34 30.37
C TYR A 143 51.47 -14.46 31.28
N TYR A 144 51.62 -14.20 32.58
CA TYR A 144 50.54 -14.31 33.56
C TYR A 144 49.32 -13.42 33.25
N PHE A 145 49.51 -12.33 32.51
CA PHE A 145 48.42 -11.45 32.05
C PHE A 145 47.62 -12.03 30.86
N PHE A 146 48.20 -12.93 30.05
CA PHE A 146 47.56 -13.43 28.83
C PHE A 146 46.32 -14.31 29.10
N PRO A 147 46.36 -15.34 29.98
CA PRO A 147 45.16 -16.11 30.32
C PRO A 147 44.04 -15.25 30.94
N VAL A 148 44.41 -14.21 31.71
CA VAL A 148 43.45 -13.28 32.32
C VAL A 148 42.76 -12.43 31.26
N LEU A 149 43.53 -11.81 30.34
CA LEU A 149 43.00 -11.05 29.21
C LEU A 149 42.10 -11.93 28.32
N PHE A 150 42.53 -13.16 28.05
CA PHE A 150 41.79 -14.15 27.27
C PHE A 150 40.46 -14.53 27.94
N ALA A 151 40.48 -14.83 29.25
CA ALA A 151 39.29 -15.17 30.02
C ALA A 151 38.29 -14.00 30.11
N CYS A 152 38.75 -12.77 30.39
CA CYS A 152 37.87 -11.60 30.48
C CYS A 152 37.15 -11.31 29.15
N LEU A 153 37.87 -11.36 28.02
CA LEU A 153 37.29 -11.10 26.70
C LEU A 153 36.37 -12.25 26.26
N THR A 154 36.79 -13.51 26.38
CA THR A 154 35.93 -14.66 26.01
C THR A 154 34.66 -14.73 26.84
N PHE A 155 34.75 -14.46 28.16
CA PHE A 155 33.58 -14.38 29.03
C PHE A 155 32.60 -13.28 28.59
N TRP A 156 33.09 -12.08 28.24
CA TRP A 156 32.23 -10.99 27.74
C TRP A 156 31.48 -11.40 26.46
N GLY A 157 32.17 -11.99 25.49
CA GLY A 157 31.53 -12.49 24.25
C GLY A 157 30.49 -13.59 24.51
N ILE A 158 30.78 -14.54 25.40
CA ILE A 158 29.83 -15.60 25.78
C ILE A 158 28.63 -15.04 26.55
N PHE A 159 28.83 -14.07 27.44
CA PHE A 159 27.77 -13.40 28.19
C PHE A 159 26.81 -12.64 27.27
N GLU A 160 27.32 -11.88 26.30
CA GLU A 160 26.50 -11.15 25.33
C GLU A 160 25.65 -12.08 24.46
N LEU A 161 26.20 -13.23 24.05
CA LEU A 161 25.44 -14.28 23.36
C LEU A 161 24.39 -14.95 24.26
N TYR A 162 24.73 -15.26 25.52
CA TYR A 162 23.79 -15.85 26.47
C TYR A 162 22.59 -14.94 26.76
N GLN A 163 22.84 -13.63 26.91
CA GLN A 163 21.78 -12.63 27.06
C GLN A 163 20.96 -12.47 25.76
N ALA A 164 21.60 -12.52 24.58
CA ALA A 164 20.89 -12.53 23.30
C ALA A 164 19.97 -13.76 23.13
N LYS A 165 20.38 -14.94 23.62
CA LYS A 165 19.57 -16.17 23.56
C LYS A 165 18.20 -16.03 24.28
N LYS A 166 18.14 -15.24 25.36
CA LYS A 166 16.90 -14.96 26.10
C LYS A 166 15.96 -14.01 25.36
N ASN A 167 16.53 -13.11 24.55
CA ASN A 167 15.79 -12.02 23.92
C ASN A 167 15.41 -12.30 22.45
N PHE A 168 15.96 -13.36 21.85
CA PHE A 168 15.63 -13.77 20.48
C PHE A 168 14.73 -15.00 20.46
N SER A 169 13.84 -15.04 19.47
CA SER A 169 12.93 -16.13 19.12
C SER A 169 13.40 -16.85 17.83
N GLY A 170 12.67 -17.88 17.42
CA GLY A 170 12.74 -18.49 16.08
C GLY A 170 14.15 -18.90 15.62
N GLN A 171 14.44 -18.67 14.35
CA GLN A 171 15.73 -18.97 13.72
C GLN A 171 16.91 -18.25 14.41
N ARG A 172 16.72 -17.00 14.86
CA ARG A 172 17.77 -16.18 15.47
C ARG A 172 18.19 -16.71 16.86
N GLN A 173 17.25 -17.30 17.60
CA GLN A 173 17.56 -18.03 18.83
C GLN A 173 18.39 -19.29 18.55
N LYS A 174 18.04 -20.05 17.49
CA LYS A 174 18.78 -21.25 17.07
C LYS A 174 20.20 -20.89 16.65
N GLN A 175 20.39 -19.84 15.84
CA GLN A 175 21.72 -19.29 15.49
C GLN A 175 22.58 -19.06 16.74
N VAL A 176 22.08 -18.29 17.70
CA VAL A 176 22.79 -17.98 18.95
C VAL A 176 23.04 -19.23 19.80
N GLN A 177 22.14 -20.21 19.81
CA GLN A 177 22.34 -21.47 20.55
C GLN A 177 23.46 -22.34 19.95
N TYR A 178 23.48 -22.53 18.62
CA TYR A 178 24.56 -23.28 17.97
C TYR A 178 25.90 -22.54 18.07
N LEU A 179 25.87 -21.21 17.95
CA LEU A 179 27.02 -20.34 18.13
C LEU A 179 27.61 -20.50 19.55
N LEU A 180 26.78 -20.39 20.60
CA LEU A 180 27.18 -20.64 21.98
C LEU A 180 27.78 -22.03 22.18
N ALA A 181 27.17 -23.08 21.63
CA ALA A 181 27.65 -24.45 21.78
C ALA A 181 29.03 -24.66 21.13
N ALA A 182 29.22 -24.20 19.88
CA ALA A 182 30.48 -24.30 19.16
C ALA A 182 31.61 -23.54 19.86
N LEU A 183 31.33 -22.31 20.31
CA LEU A 183 32.31 -21.45 21.00
C LEU A 183 32.65 -21.96 22.40
N PHE A 184 31.68 -22.49 23.15
CA PHE A 184 31.92 -23.08 24.47
C PHE A 184 32.86 -24.28 24.37
N ILE A 185 32.62 -25.18 23.41
CA ILE A 185 33.50 -26.34 23.12
C ILE A 185 34.88 -25.87 22.65
N GLY A 186 34.95 -24.94 21.71
CA GLY A 186 36.21 -24.44 21.16
C GLY A 186 37.08 -23.68 22.16
N PHE A 187 36.50 -22.77 22.96
CA PHE A 187 37.26 -21.98 23.93
C PHE A 187 37.68 -22.78 25.16
N ILE A 188 36.84 -23.68 25.70
CA ILE A 188 37.28 -24.62 26.74
C ILE A 188 38.39 -25.51 26.19
N GLY A 189 38.22 -26.01 24.95
CA GLY A 189 39.21 -26.80 24.26
C GLY A 189 40.57 -26.12 24.16
N GLY A 190 40.62 -24.92 23.57
CA GLY A 190 41.83 -24.12 23.45
C GLY A 190 42.45 -23.73 24.79
N SER A 191 41.63 -23.44 25.81
CA SER A 191 42.13 -23.08 27.14
C SER A 191 42.93 -24.19 27.83
N THR A 192 42.80 -25.47 27.39
CA THR A 192 43.63 -26.56 27.90
C THR A 192 45.11 -26.45 27.55
N THR A 193 45.52 -25.52 26.68
CA THR A 193 46.96 -25.25 26.42
C THR A 193 47.62 -24.37 27.47
N PHE A 194 46.87 -23.68 28.34
CA PHE A 194 47.46 -22.79 29.35
C PHE A 194 48.07 -23.51 30.57
N PRO A 195 47.43 -24.50 31.22
CA PRO A 195 47.90 -24.99 32.52
C PRO A 195 49.30 -25.59 32.49
N LEU A 196 49.65 -26.30 31.41
CA LEU A 196 50.96 -26.93 31.26
C LEU A 196 52.11 -25.90 31.09
N VAL A 197 51.81 -24.66 30.67
CA VAL A 197 52.79 -23.55 30.68
C VAL A 197 53.19 -23.16 32.10
N PHE A 198 52.27 -23.32 33.06
CA PHE A 198 52.45 -23.05 34.50
C PHE A 198 52.75 -24.31 35.33
N ASP A 199 53.25 -25.38 34.69
CA ASP A 199 53.61 -26.65 35.32
C ASP A 199 52.45 -27.39 36.03
N ILE A 200 51.22 -27.06 35.67
CA ILE A 200 50.02 -27.81 36.05
C ILE A 200 49.84 -28.94 35.04
N ASP A 201 49.88 -30.19 35.50
CA ASP A 201 49.80 -31.39 34.65
C ASP A 201 48.38 -31.66 34.11
N LEU A 202 47.93 -30.79 33.19
CA LEU A 202 46.78 -31.00 32.34
C LEU A 202 47.24 -31.10 30.89
N TYR A 203 47.21 -32.31 30.34
CA TYR A 203 47.54 -32.55 28.93
C TYR A 203 46.52 -31.87 28.00
N PRO A 204 46.95 -31.15 26.95
CA PRO A 204 46.10 -30.27 26.13
C PRO A 204 45.24 -31.02 25.08
N PHE A 205 44.50 -32.05 25.51
CA PHE A 205 43.55 -32.81 24.66
C PHE A 205 42.47 -31.92 24.01
N GLY A 206 42.21 -30.74 24.58
CA GLY A 206 41.11 -29.87 24.19
C GLY A 206 41.25 -29.22 22.81
N THR A 207 42.42 -29.24 22.15
CA THR A 207 42.57 -28.69 20.78
C THR A 207 41.64 -29.37 19.78
N ILE A 208 41.28 -30.64 20.00
CA ILE A 208 40.29 -31.38 19.21
C ILE A 208 38.90 -30.69 19.24
N GLY A 209 38.56 -30.00 20.33
CA GLY A 209 37.34 -29.18 20.43
C GLY A 209 37.33 -27.98 19.47
N ILE A 210 38.50 -27.49 19.04
CA ILE A 210 38.61 -26.43 18.04
C ILE A 210 38.38 -26.98 16.62
N VAL A 211 38.81 -28.22 16.32
CA VAL A 211 38.43 -28.92 15.08
C VAL A 211 36.91 -29.06 15.00
N MET A 212 36.24 -29.34 16.13
CA MET A 212 34.77 -29.35 16.19
C MET A 212 34.15 -27.97 15.98
N LEU A 213 34.74 -26.90 16.51
CA LEU A 213 34.33 -25.52 16.20
C LEU A 213 34.43 -25.26 14.69
N ASP A 214 35.56 -25.57 14.05
CA ASP A 214 35.80 -25.35 12.63
C ASP A 214 34.94 -26.22 11.69
N ILE A 215 34.27 -27.27 12.21
CA ILE A 215 33.26 -28.06 11.48
C ILE A 215 31.84 -27.53 11.73
N ILE A 216 31.50 -27.27 13.00
CA ILE A 216 30.15 -26.83 13.41
C ILE A 216 29.88 -25.39 12.96
N PHE A 217 30.88 -24.51 12.94
CA PHE A 217 30.70 -23.11 12.63
C PHE A 217 30.34 -22.88 11.15
N PRO A 218 31.07 -23.43 10.15
CA PRO A 218 30.65 -23.36 8.75
C PRO A 218 29.26 -23.96 8.54
N TYR A 219 28.99 -25.14 9.10
CA TYR A 219 27.67 -25.77 9.06
C TYR A 219 26.57 -24.86 9.61
N THR A 220 26.81 -24.17 10.72
CA THR A 220 25.85 -23.24 11.33
C THR A 220 25.64 -22.00 10.45
N ILE A 221 26.71 -21.47 9.84
CA ILE A 221 26.59 -20.41 8.83
C ILE A 221 25.68 -20.85 7.69
N VAL A 222 25.93 -22.03 7.08
CA VAL A 222 25.15 -22.45 5.90
C VAL A 222 23.71 -22.80 6.27
N ARG A 223 23.49 -23.58 7.32
CA ARG A 223 22.17 -24.13 7.65
C ARG A 223 21.24 -23.10 8.28
N HIS A 224 21.77 -22.18 9.10
CA HIS A 224 20.99 -21.24 9.90
C HIS A 224 21.13 -19.77 9.49
N GLU A 225 21.83 -19.48 8.40
CA GLU A 225 21.98 -18.12 7.82
C GLU A 225 22.69 -17.14 8.76
N LEU A 226 23.67 -17.65 9.53
CA LEU A 226 24.47 -16.84 10.44
C LEU A 226 25.26 -15.76 9.67
N LEU A 227 25.62 -16.05 8.41
CA LEU A 227 26.07 -15.10 7.40
C LEU A 227 25.32 -15.38 6.08
N ASP A 228 25.07 -14.35 5.27
CA ASP A 228 24.26 -14.40 4.04
C ASP A 228 25.02 -15.00 2.83
N ILE A 229 25.60 -16.19 3.03
CA ILE A 229 26.61 -16.74 2.11
C ILE A 229 26.20 -18.07 1.44
N LYS A 230 24.99 -18.58 1.72
CA LYS A 230 24.42 -19.83 1.19
C LYS A 230 24.64 -20.02 -0.32
N ILE A 231 24.25 -19.02 -1.12
CA ILE A 231 24.33 -19.05 -2.58
C ILE A 231 25.79 -19.11 -3.06
N PHE A 232 26.70 -18.45 -2.34
CA PHE A 232 28.13 -18.49 -2.65
C PHE A 232 28.77 -19.82 -2.25
N ILE A 233 28.34 -20.43 -1.13
CA ILE A 233 28.77 -21.78 -0.72
C ILE A 233 28.34 -22.80 -1.77
N SER A 234 27.07 -22.79 -2.20
CA SER A 234 26.59 -23.72 -3.22
C SER A 234 27.40 -23.62 -4.53
N ARG A 235 27.63 -22.39 -5.02
CA ARG A 235 28.48 -22.13 -6.20
C ARG A 235 29.93 -22.58 -5.99
N GLY A 236 30.48 -22.41 -4.79
CA GLY A 236 31.85 -22.82 -4.43
C GLY A 236 32.00 -24.34 -4.35
N VAL A 237 31.14 -25.01 -3.60
CA VAL A 237 31.06 -26.48 -3.49
C VAL A 237 30.88 -27.10 -4.87
N ALA A 238 29.97 -26.56 -5.70
CA ALA A 238 29.76 -27.07 -7.05
C ALA A 238 31.00 -26.93 -7.94
N ARG A 239 31.74 -25.81 -7.87
CA ARG A 239 33.02 -25.65 -8.58
C ARG A 239 34.05 -26.67 -8.11
N LEU A 240 34.27 -26.78 -6.80
CA LEU A 240 35.24 -27.70 -6.21
C LEU A 240 34.91 -29.17 -6.55
N ALA A 241 33.64 -29.57 -6.46
CA ALA A 241 33.19 -30.91 -6.86
C ALA A 241 33.31 -31.14 -8.38
N THR A 242 33.15 -30.11 -9.22
CA THR A 242 33.38 -30.20 -10.67
C THR A 242 34.87 -30.35 -10.99
N TYR A 243 35.74 -29.59 -10.32
CA TYR A 243 37.19 -29.74 -10.46
C TYR A 243 37.65 -31.12 -9.96
N PHE A 244 37.15 -31.58 -8.82
CA PHE A 244 37.41 -32.93 -8.30
C PHE A 244 36.98 -34.00 -9.30
N PHE A 245 35.76 -33.91 -9.86
CA PHE A 245 35.29 -34.83 -10.91
C PHE A 245 36.26 -34.89 -12.11
N PHE A 246 36.65 -33.74 -12.67
CA PHE A 246 37.60 -33.73 -13.79
C PHE A 246 38.99 -34.25 -13.41
N ILE A 247 39.50 -33.92 -12.22
CA ILE A 247 40.77 -34.44 -11.71
C ILE A 247 40.69 -35.97 -11.54
N THR A 248 39.60 -36.51 -10.98
CA THR A 248 39.39 -37.96 -10.86
C THR A 248 39.34 -38.62 -12.23
N VAL A 249 38.57 -38.10 -13.19
CA VAL A 249 38.50 -38.68 -14.55
C VAL A 249 39.85 -38.62 -15.25
N TYR A 250 40.60 -37.52 -15.16
CA TYR A 250 41.94 -37.41 -15.73
C TYR A 250 42.92 -38.40 -15.10
N LEU A 251 42.95 -38.49 -13.76
CA LEU A 251 43.80 -39.45 -13.05
C LEU A 251 43.44 -40.90 -13.40
N SER A 252 42.14 -41.22 -13.51
CA SER A 252 41.69 -42.55 -13.96
C SER A 252 42.14 -42.85 -15.39
N LEU A 253 42.03 -41.90 -16.33
CA LEU A 253 42.51 -42.07 -17.71
C LEU A 253 44.04 -42.21 -17.77
N TYR A 254 44.78 -41.43 -16.99
CA TYR A 254 46.23 -41.52 -16.87
C TYR A 254 46.66 -42.90 -16.34
N ILE A 255 46.11 -43.32 -15.20
CA ILE A 255 46.38 -44.64 -14.59
C ILE A 255 46.00 -45.78 -15.55
N LEU A 256 44.87 -45.68 -16.26
CA LEU A 256 44.45 -46.66 -17.27
C LEU A 256 45.47 -46.73 -18.42
N SER A 257 45.91 -45.59 -18.95
CA SER A 257 46.88 -45.54 -20.04
C SER A 257 48.26 -46.08 -19.65
N TYR A 258 48.68 -45.85 -18.40
CA TYR A 258 49.94 -46.36 -17.86
C TYR A 258 49.92 -47.89 -17.72
N ASN A 259 48.85 -48.46 -17.16
CA ASN A 259 48.76 -49.90 -16.88
C ASN A 259 48.35 -50.77 -18.08
N ILE A 260 47.71 -50.22 -19.11
CA ILE A 260 47.21 -50.99 -20.27
C ILE A 260 48.01 -50.74 -21.55
N ILE A 261 48.58 -49.54 -21.72
CA ILE A 261 49.19 -49.11 -22.99
C ILE A 261 50.65 -48.70 -22.78
N GLU A 262 51.34 -49.39 -21.86
CA GLU A 262 52.70 -49.07 -21.39
C GLU A 262 53.70 -48.73 -22.51
N PRO A 263 53.80 -49.45 -23.65
CA PRO A 263 54.75 -49.14 -24.73
C PRO A 263 54.47 -47.81 -25.46
N TYR A 264 53.23 -47.30 -25.39
CA TYR A 264 52.80 -46.08 -26.10
C TYR A 264 52.27 -45.00 -25.15
N HIS A 265 52.34 -45.21 -23.83
CA HIS A 265 51.79 -44.35 -22.79
C HIS A 265 52.12 -42.86 -22.99
N LEU A 266 53.37 -42.53 -23.35
CA LEU A 266 53.82 -41.15 -23.54
C LEU A 266 53.16 -40.47 -24.76
N ILE A 267 52.92 -41.23 -25.84
CA ILE A 267 52.26 -40.74 -27.05
C ILE A 267 50.74 -40.60 -26.79
N PHE A 268 50.16 -41.61 -26.13
CA PHE A 268 48.74 -41.66 -25.81
C PHE A 268 48.33 -40.56 -24.83
N THR A 269 49.12 -40.30 -23.78
CA THR A 269 48.90 -39.15 -22.88
C THR A 269 49.16 -37.82 -23.57
N GLY A 270 50.16 -37.71 -24.43
CA GLY A 270 50.41 -36.51 -25.26
C GLY A 270 49.23 -36.11 -26.15
N LEU A 271 48.45 -37.09 -26.65
CA LEU A 271 47.24 -36.87 -27.44
C LEU A 271 45.98 -36.67 -26.58
N ILE A 272 45.81 -37.47 -25.52
CA ILE A 272 44.60 -37.42 -24.68
C ILE A 272 44.57 -36.21 -23.75
N THR A 273 45.70 -35.75 -23.21
CA THR A 273 45.72 -34.58 -22.31
C THR A 273 45.10 -33.32 -22.95
N PRO A 274 45.51 -32.85 -24.14
CA PRO A 274 44.87 -31.69 -24.77
C PRO A 274 43.41 -31.96 -25.17
N LEU A 275 43.08 -33.16 -25.65
CA LEU A 275 41.70 -33.54 -25.99
C LEU A 275 40.78 -33.52 -24.75
N PHE A 276 41.27 -34.05 -23.62
CA PHE A 276 40.59 -34.01 -22.33
C PHE A 276 40.39 -32.56 -21.86
N PHE A 277 41.38 -31.69 -21.97
CA PHE A 277 41.22 -30.28 -21.60
C PHE A 277 40.17 -29.56 -22.47
N ILE A 278 40.12 -29.82 -23.78
CA ILE A 278 39.07 -29.28 -24.66
C ILE A 278 37.68 -29.77 -24.21
N ILE A 279 37.51 -31.09 -24.04
CA ILE A 279 36.24 -31.68 -23.57
C ILE A 279 35.85 -31.15 -22.18
N ALA A 280 36.82 -30.97 -21.28
CA ALA A 280 36.57 -30.45 -19.94
C ALA A 280 36.14 -28.99 -19.96
N LEU A 281 36.75 -28.13 -20.80
CA LEU A 281 36.36 -26.73 -20.95
C LEU A 281 34.93 -26.58 -21.49
N GLU A 282 34.60 -27.31 -22.56
CA GLU A 282 33.25 -27.28 -23.17
C GLU A 282 32.17 -27.89 -22.26
N SER A 283 32.47 -28.98 -21.55
CA SER A 283 31.50 -29.65 -20.67
C SER A 283 31.42 -29.04 -19.25
N TYR A 284 32.40 -28.26 -18.81
CA TYR A 284 32.43 -27.66 -17.47
C TYR A 284 31.17 -26.85 -17.12
N PRO A 285 30.59 -25.98 -17.99
CA PRO A 285 29.35 -25.27 -17.68
C PRO A 285 28.17 -26.24 -17.45
N PHE A 286 28.05 -27.29 -18.26
CA PHE A 286 26.98 -28.28 -18.14
C PHE A 286 27.14 -29.13 -16.87
N ILE A 287 28.33 -29.70 -16.64
CA ILE A 287 28.61 -30.56 -15.50
C ILE A 287 28.53 -29.76 -14.20
N ARG A 288 29.08 -28.54 -14.15
CA ARG A 288 28.94 -27.66 -12.98
C ARG A 288 27.48 -27.33 -12.69
N ASN A 289 26.68 -26.98 -13.69
CA ASN A 289 25.26 -26.67 -13.48
C ASN A 289 24.47 -27.89 -13.01
N ARG A 290 24.81 -29.10 -13.47
CA ARG A 290 24.24 -30.37 -12.97
C ARG A 290 24.64 -30.65 -11.52
N ILE A 291 25.92 -30.48 -11.18
CA ILE A 291 26.42 -30.69 -9.81
C ILE A 291 25.83 -29.65 -8.85
N GLN A 292 25.64 -28.39 -9.28
CA GLN A 292 25.15 -27.31 -8.42
C GLN A 292 23.71 -27.51 -7.91
N THR A 293 22.87 -28.28 -8.60
CA THR A 293 21.50 -28.56 -8.10
C THR A 293 21.50 -29.30 -6.76
N ILE A 294 22.54 -30.06 -6.45
CA ILE A 294 22.68 -30.83 -5.21
C ILE A 294 22.91 -29.90 -4.00
N PRO A 295 23.97 -29.05 -3.94
CA PRO A 295 24.11 -28.09 -2.87
C PRO A 295 23.06 -26.97 -2.92
N ASP A 296 22.48 -26.61 -4.08
CA ASP A 296 21.33 -25.70 -4.10
C ASP A 296 20.14 -26.33 -3.35
N ALA A 297 19.77 -27.58 -3.63
CA ALA A 297 18.66 -28.26 -2.94
C ALA A 297 18.89 -28.49 -1.42
N ILE A 298 20.15 -28.66 -0.99
CA ILE A 298 20.49 -28.90 0.43
C ILE A 298 20.65 -27.58 1.21
N LEU A 299 21.24 -26.55 0.58
CA LEU A 299 21.70 -25.33 1.26
C LEU A 299 20.86 -24.10 0.90
N VAL A 300 20.54 -23.93 -0.38
CA VAL A 300 19.73 -22.83 -0.93
C VAL A 300 18.27 -23.26 -0.97
N LYS A 301 17.71 -23.57 0.21
CA LYS A 301 16.34 -24.10 0.39
C LYS A 301 15.24 -23.04 0.18
N SER A 302 15.34 -22.27 -0.90
CA SER A 302 14.25 -21.46 -1.43
C SER A 302 13.20 -22.36 -2.09
N ARG A 303 11.93 -21.98 -2.00
CA ARG A 303 10.85 -22.63 -2.76
C ARG A 303 10.80 -22.16 -4.23
N TYR A 304 11.42 -21.01 -4.55
CA TYR A 304 11.26 -20.36 -5.86
C TYR A 304 12.48 -19.53 -6.30
N ASP A 305 12.53 -19.26 -7.61
CA ASP A 305 13.47 -18.35 -8.26
C ASP A 305 12.89 -16.93 -8.30
N LEU A 306 13.44 -16.03 -7.47
CA LEU A 306 12.96 -14.65 -7.32
C LEU A 306 12.88 -13.88 -8.65
N GLY A 307 13.81 -14.11 -9.58
CA GLY A 307 13.80 -13.48 -10.90
C GLY A 307 12.59 -13.92 -11.72
N LYS A 308 12.36 -15.24 -11.79
CA LYS A 308 11.20 -15.83 -12.50
C LYS A 308 9.87 -15.59 -11.79
N VAL A 309 9.85 -15.26 -10.50
CA VAL A 309 8.64 -14.83 -9.79
C VAL A 309 8.34 -13.36 -10.10
N LYS A 310 9.32 -12.46 -9.99
CA LYS A 310 9.19 -11.05 -10.38
C LYS A 310 8.71 -10.89 -11.83
N GLU A 311 9.31 -11.62 -12.76
CA GLU A 311 8.99 -11.53 -14.18
C GLU A 311 7.56 -12.01 -14.47
N ARG A 312 7.14 -13.12 -13.85
CA ARG A 312 5.75 -13.61 -13.95
C ARG A 312 4.73 -12.67 -13.30
N PHE A 313 5.11 -11.97 -12.22
CA PHE A 313 4.28 -10.94 -11.61
C PHE A 313 4.07 -9.76 -12.58
N SER A 314 5.16 -9.18 -13.11
CA SER A 314 5.08 -8.09 -14.11
C SER A 314 4.17 -8.46 -15.28
N ARG A 315 4.42 -9.61 -15.91
CA ARG A 315 3.66 -10.08 -17.08
C ARG A 315 2.20 -10.41 -16.78
N ALA A 316 1.83 -10.68 -15.53
CA ALA A 316 0.43 -10.80 -15.11
C ALA A 316 -0.24 -9.43 -14.96
N MET A 317 0.49 -8.42 -14.47
CA MET A 317 -0.04 -7.10 -14.12
C MET A 317 -0.11 -6.11 -15.30
N GLU A 318 0.70 -6.29 -16.35
CA GLU A 318 0.73 -5.43 -17.54
C GLU A 318 -0.64 -5.24 -18.23
N ARG A 319 -1.45 -6.30 -18.25
CA ARG A 319 -2.72 -6.39 -19.02
C ARG A 319 -3.97 -5.94 -18.26
N ILE A 320 -3.85 -5.62 -16.98
CA ILE A 320 -4.99 -5.40 -16.09
C ILE A 320 -5.62 -4.02 -16.33
N VAL A 321 -6.94 -3.99 -16.48
CA VAL A 321 -7.73 -2.80 -16.86
C VAL A 321 -8.78 -2.41 -15.80
N ASN A 322 -9.09 -3.27 -14.83
CA ASN A 322 -10.07 -3.04 -13.76
C ASN A 322 -9.67 -3.74 -12.43
N LEU A 323 -10.42 -3.49 -11.36
CA LEU A 323 -10.17 -4.05 -10.02
C LEU A 323 -10.47 -5.57 -9.93
N GLU A 324 -11.44 -6.10 -10.67
CA GLU A 324 -11.74 -7.54 -10.68
C GLU A 324 -10.57 -8.37 -11.23
N GLU A 325 -10.05 -7.98 -12.40
CA GLU A 325 -8.86 -8.54 -13.00
C GLU A 325 -7.64 -8.45 -12.07
N PHE A 326 -7.50 -7.33 -11.36
CA PHE A 326 -6.44 -7.12 -10.37
C PHE A 326 -6.50 -8.14 -9.23
N PHE A 327 -7.64 -8.26 -8.55
CA PHE A 327 -7.78 -9.19 -7.42
C PHE A 327 -7.76 -10.66 -7.86
N SER A 328 -8.32 -10.98 -9.03
CA SER A 328 -8.23 -12.30 -9.65
C SER A 328 -6.78 -12.70 -9.97
N ALA A 329 -6.00 -11.80 -10.56
CA ALA A 329 -4.58 -12.02 -10.84
C ALA A 329 -3.75 -12.15 -9.54
N MET A 330 -4.09 -11.37 -8.50
CA MET A 330 -3.46 -11.45 -7.18
C MET A 330 -3.67 -12.81 -6.53
N ASP A 331 -4.92 -13.30 -6.46
CA ASP A 331 -5.23 -14.61 -5.87
C ASP A 331 -4.52 -15.74 -6.63
N SER A 332 -4.62 -15.70 -7.96
CA SER A 332 -3.96 -16.66 -8.85
C SER A 332 -2.43 -16.62 -8.74
N PHE A 333 -1.83 -15.52 -8.30
CA PHE A 333 -0.39 -15.41 -8.04
C PHE A 333 -0.02 -15.95 -6.65
N PHE A 334 -0.70 -15.51 -5.60
CA PHE A 334 -0.42 -15.92 -4.21
C PHE A 334 -0.56 -17.44 -4.03
N ARG A 335 -1.58 -18.06 -4.64
CA ARG A 335 -1.73 -19.54 -4.66
C ARG A 335 -0.58 -20.27 -5.36
N LYS A 336 0.07 -19.67 -6.38
CA LYS A 336 1.18 -20.29 -7.15
C LYS A 336 2.54 -20.22 -6.46
N ILE A 337 2.63 -19.56 -5.31
CA ILE A 337 3.85 -19.41 -4.50
C ILE A 337 3.65 -19.87 -3.05
N ASP A 338 2.65 -20.71 -2.79
CA ASP A 338 2.29 -21.26 -1.46
C ASP A 338 2.09 -20.21 -0.34
N LEU A 339 1.86 -18.95 -0.69
CA LEU A 339 1.50 -17.90 0.26
C LEU A 339 -0.03 -17.79 0.31
N TYR A 340 -0.66 -18.64 1.12
CA TYR A 340 -2.11 -18.68 1.29
C TYR A 340 -2.51 -19.32 2.64
N PRO A 341 -3.58 -18.87 3.32
CA PRO A 341 -4.46 -17.73 2.99
C PRO A 341 -3.82 -16.33 3.08
N VAL A 342 -4.38 -15.44 2.28
CA VAL A 342 -4.07 -14.00 2.18
C VAL A 342 -5.39 -13.24 2.21
N SER A 343 -5.41 -12.03 2.77
CA SER A 343 -6.51 -11.07 2.63
C SER A 343 -6.00 -9.65 2.47
N PHE A 344 -6.91 -8.77 2.04
CA PHE A 344 -6.68 -7.34 1.89
C PHE A 344 -7.57 -6.62 2.90
N TYR A 345 -6.96 -5.89 3.83
CA TYR A 345 -7.66 -4.89 4.63
C TYR A 345 -7.56 -3.54 3.91
N ILE A 346 -8.69 -2.98 3.53
CA ILE A 346 -8.81 -1.74 2.77
C ILE A 346 -9.55 -0.71 3.65
N PRO A 347 -9.05 0.52 3.83
CA PRO A 347 -9.72 1.50 4.67
C PRO A 347 -11.01 2.05 4.03
N ASP A 348 -11.91 2.58 4.87
CA ASP A 348 -13.27 3.03 4.50
C ASP A 348 -13.36 4.05 3.34
N ASN A 349 -12.26 4.70 2.95
CA ASN A 349 -12.24 5.64 1.82
C ASN A 349 -12.12 4.97 0.44
N PHE A 350 -12.10 3.63 0.36
CA PHE A 350 -12.05 2.85 -0.89
C PHE A 350 -13.10 1.72 -0.89
N GLU A 351 -14.36 2.05 -0.62
CA GLU A 351 -15.48 1.12 -0.43
C GLU A 351 -15.65 0.11 -1.59
N GLU A 352 -15.69 0.59 -2.84
CA GLU A 352 -15.76 -0.23 -4.07
C GLU A 352 -14.58 -1.22 -4.22
N MET A 353 -13.37 -0.80 -3.81
CA MET A 353 -12.19 -1.67 -3.80
C MET A 353 -12.30 -2.76 -2.73
N SER A 354 -12.94 -2.47 -1.59
CA SER A 354 -13.20 -3.44 -0.52
C SER A 354 -14.23 -4.50 -0.95
N GLU A 355 -15.36 -4.08 -1.53
CA GLU A 355 -16.38 -5.03 -2.02
C GLU A 355 -15.81 -5.96 -3.11
N THR A 356 -14.98 -5.41 -4.01
CA THR A 356 -14.31 -6.22 -5.04
C THR A 356 -13.32 -7.22 -4.43
N ALA A 357 -12.56 -6.82 -3.40
CA ALA A 357 -11.60 -7.71 -2.74
C ALA A 357 -12.25 -8.89 -2.01
N ASP A 358 -13.36 -8.64 -1.30
CA ASP A 358 -14.10 -9.65 -0.52
C ASP A 358 -14.67 -10.80 -1.39
N ASN A 359 -14.92 -10.54 -2.69
CA ASN A 359 -15.35 -11.58 -3.63
C ASN A 359 -14.28 -12.66 -3.87
N TYR A 360 -12.99 -12.28 -3.87
CA TYR A 360 -11.86 -13.19 -4.12
C TYR A 360 -11.22 -13.72 -2.83
N PHE A 361 -11.07 -12.87 -1.81
CA PHE A 361 -10.28 -13.16 -0.60
C PHE A 361 -11.15 -13.48 0.63
N LYS A 362 -12.19 -14.32 0.43
CA LYS A 362 -13.16 -14.70 1.46
C LYS A 362 -12.49 -15.25 2.72
N TRP A 363 -12.71 -14.57 3.84
CA TRP A 363 -12.10 -14.83 5.13
C TRP A 363 -13.09 -15.45 6.13
N ASP A 364 -12.59 -16.34 6.99
CA ASP A 364 -13.38 -17.16 7.92
C ASP A 364 -13.69 -16.41 9.24
N MET A 365 -14.06 -15.12 9.14
CA MET A 365 -14.49 -14.24 10.24
C MET A 365 -15.42 -13.15 9.74
N ASP A 366 -16.32 -12.71 10.62
CA ASP A 366 -17.15 -11.51 10.42
C ASP A 366 -16.29 -10.23 10.43
N MET A 367 -15.86 -9.80 9.24
CA MET A 367 -15.04 -8.60 9.06
C MET A 367 -15.77 -7.32 9.49
N LYS A 368 -17.10 -7.30 9.64
CA LYS A 368 -17.81 -6.13 10.19
C LYS A 368 -17.56 -5.98 11.70
N LYS A 369 -17.50 -7.08 12.46
CA LYS A 369 -17.06 -7.05 13.87
C LYS A 369 -15.63 -6.59 14.02
N VAL A 370 -14.72 -7.16 13.23
CA VAL A 370 -13.30 -6.77 13.23
C VAL A 370 -13.18 -5.28 12.88
N ASN A 371 -13.83 -4.80 11.81
CA ASN A 371 -13.87 -3.37 11.51
C ASN A 371 -14.50 -2.52 12.63
N THR A 372 -15.47 -3.01 13.40
CA THR A 372 -16.03 -2.25 14.54
C THR A 372 -15.03 -2.10 15.69
N GLU A 373 -14.29 -3.17 16.03
CA GLU A 373 -13.25 -3.12 17.05
C GLU A 373 -12.03 -2.28 16.60
N LEU A 374 -11.67 -2.33 15.32
CA LEU A 374 -10.62 -1.50 14.73
C LEU A 374 -11.03 -0.01 14.67
N LYS A 375 -12.29 0.30 14.29
CA LYS A 375 -12.82 1.68 14.22
C LYS A 375 -12.86 2.37 15.58
N LEU A 376 -13.00 1.62 16.68
CA LEU A 376 -12.87 2.14 18.05
C LEU A 376 -11.43 2.59 18.40
N LYS A 377 -10.41 2.27 17.58
CA LYS A 377 -9.02 2.69 17.78
C LYS A 377 -8.37 3.23 16.50
N LYS A 378 -8.53 4.54 16.23
CA LYS A 378 -7.64 5.35 15.36
C LYS A 378 -6.20 5.49 15.90
N LYS A 379 -5.68 4.47 16.59
CA LYS A 379 -4.40 4.41 17.30
C LYS A 379 -3.73 3.02 17.20
N MET A 380 -4.03 2.24 16.16
CA MET A 380 -3.33 0.97 15.92
C MET A 380 -1.84 1.17 15.71
N HIS A 381 -1.04 0.34 16.36
CA HIS A 381 0.40 0.33 16.22
C HIS A 381 0.83 -0.18 14.83
N ILE A 382 0.11 -1.14 14.22
CA ILE A 382 0.34 -1.57 12.82
C ILE A 382 0.22 -0.38 11.86
N ILE A 383 -0.85 0.42 11.95
CA ILE A 383 -1.10 1.55 11.05
C ILE A 383 -0.01 2.61 11.22
N GLN A 384 0.29 3.01 12.46
CA GLN A 384 1.34 4.01 12.72
C GLN A 384 2.74 3.51 12.33
N ARG A 385 3.04 2.21 12.52
CA ARG A 385 4.30 1.60 12.09
C ARG A 385 4.42 1.59 10.56
N SER A 386 3.33 1.26 9.87
CA SER A 386 3.25 1.18 8.40
C SER A 386 3.48 2.53 7.72
N LEU A 387 2.89 3.60 8.26
CA LEU A 387 3.10 4.96 7.76
C LEU A 387 4.55 5.44 7.97
N ASN A 388 5.11 5.21 9.16
CA ASN A 388 6.48 5.63 9.49
C ASN A 388 7.57 4.76 8.86
N THR A 389 7.26 3.52 8.46
CA THR A 389 8.20 2.60 7.80
C THR A 389 7.40 1.57 6.99
N PRO A 390 7.11 1.83 5.70
CA PRO A 390 6.33 0.92 4.85
C PRO A 390 7.16 -0.31 4.45
N ALA A 391 7.19 -1.30 5.34
CA ALA A 391 7.85 -2.59 5.16
C ALA A 391 7.01 -3.69 5.83
N ALA A 392 7.23 -4.94 5.43
CA ALA A 392 6.49 -6.09 5.98
C ALA A 392 6.70 -6.25 7.49
N ILE A 393 5.61 -6.40 8.22
CA ILE A 393 5.55 -6.52 9.68
C ILE A 393 5.28 -7.99 10.02
N PHE A 394 6.29 -8.67 10.55
CA PHE A 394 6.24 -10.09 10.93
C PHE A 394 5.93 -10.26 12.41
N HIS A 395 5.01 -11.16 12.76
CA HIS A 395 4.62 -11.45 14.15
C HIS A 395 5.84 -11.76 15.04
N GLU A 396 6.70 -12.69 14.65
CA GLU A 396 7.89 -13.08 15.42
C GLU A 396 8.90 -11.93 15.70
N ARG A 397 8.82 -10.83 14.93
CA ARG A 397 9.77 -9.69 14.98
C ARG A 397 9.14 -8.38 15.46
N ALA A 398 7.83 -8.38 15.71
CA ALA A 398 7.06 -7.20 16.07
C ALA A 398 7.13 -6.89 17.57
N ASP A 399 6.95 -5.62 17.92
CA ASP A 399 6.72 -5.22 19.31
C ASP A 399 5.42 -5.83 19.85
N LYS A 400 5.34 -6.07 21.16
CA LYS A 400 4.25 -6.85 21.77
C LYS A 400 2.84 -6.33 21.45
N SER A 401 2.64 -5.00 21.39
CA SER A 401 1.34 -4.42 21.03
C SER A 401 0.96 -4.66 19.56
N ILE A 402 1.95 -4.77 18.67
CA ILE A 402 1.74 -5.15 17.27
C ILE A 402 1.51 -6.66 17.14
N GLN A 403 2.14 -7.50 17.98
CA GLN A 403 1.83 -8.93 18.05
C GLN A 403 0.37 -9.17 18.48
N GLU A 404 -0.11 -8.44 19.49
CA GLU A 404 -1.50 -8.50 19.96
C GLU A 404 -2.48 -8.05 18.84
N GLU A 405 -2.15 -7.03 18.03
CA GLU A 405 -2.92 -6.64 16.84
C GLU A 405 -2.86 -7.69 15.69
N LEU A 406 -1.72 -8.36 15.49
CA LEU A 406 -1.56 -9.42 14.49
C LEU A 406 -2.28 -10.72 14.87
N ASP A 407 -2.33 -11.08 16.14
CA ASP A 407 -3.10 -12.23 16.66
C ASP A 407 -4.61 -12.02 16.46
N LEU A 408 -5.12 -10.79 16.66
CA LEU A 408 -6.51 -10.42 16.34
C LEU A 408 -6.81 -10.57 14.84
N LEU A 409 -5.87 -10.14 13.99
CA LEU A 409 -5.93 -10.34 12.53
C LEU A 409 -5.61 -11.79 12.10
N LYS A 410 -5.31 -12.71 13.04
CA LYS A 410 -4.84 -14.09 12.79
C LYS A 410 -3.72 -14.18 11.75
N ALA A 411 -2.85 -13.16 11.66
CA ALA A 411 -1.86 -13.00 10.60
C ALA A 411 -0.43 -13.19 11.14
N ASP A 412 0.39 -13.95 10.41
CA ASP A 412 1.82 -14.10 10.72
C ASP A 412 2.65 -12.94 10.15
N CYS A 413 2.14 -12.30 9.09
CA CYS A 413 2.77 -11.17 8.42
C CYS A 413 1.69 -10.20 7.89
N VAL A 414 1.94 -8.90 8.01
CA VAL A 414 1.16 -7.84 7.33
C VAL A 414 2.09 -7.02 6.46
N ILE A 415 1.75 -6.88 5.18
CA ILE A 415 2.51 -6.09 4.20
C ILE A 415 1.74 -4.79 3.92
N PRO A 416 2.25 -3.61 4.30
CA PRO A 416 1.56 -2.35 4.06
C PRO A 416 1.77 -1.83 2.64
N VAL A 417 0.70 -1.36 2.02
CA VAL A 417 0.70 -0.71 0.71
C VAL A 417 0.40 0.77 0.91
N VAL A 418 1.46 1.59 0.96
CA VAL A 418 1.40 3.01 1.34
C VAL A 418 1.78 3.90 0.16
N PHE A 419 0.99 4.95 -0.10
CA PHE A 419 1.22 5.90 -1.18
C PHE A 419 0.90 7.32 -0.72
N LYS A 420 1.84 8.25 -0.88
CA LYS A 420 1.70 9.67 -0.47
C LYS A 420 1.17 9.84 0.97
N GLU A 421 1.78 9.11 1.91
CA GLU A 421 1.43 9.14 3.34
C GLU A 421 0.02 8.59 3.69
N GLU A 422 -0.70 8.01 2.72
CA GLU A 422 -1.95 7.27 2.92
C GLU A 422 -1.71 5.75 2.80
N ILE A 423 -2.39 4.94 3.63
CA ILE A 423 -2.47 3.49 3.43
C ILE A 423 -3.56 3.21 2.39
N LEU A 424 -3.20 2.56 1.28
CA LEU A 424 -4.17 2.08 0.29
C LEU A 424 -4.78 0.74 0.75
N CYS A 425 -3.94 -0.18 1.22
CA CYS A 425 -4.37 -1.42 1.87
C CYS A 425 -3.25 -2.02 2.75
N LEU A 426 -3.64 -2.95 3.61
CA LEU A 426 -2.74 -3.84 4.34
C LEU A 426 -3.00 -5.28 3.86
N ILE A 427 -1.98 -5.98 3.39
CA ILE A 427 -2.09 -7.37 2.93
C ILE A 427 -1.74 -8.28 4.11
N ALA A 428 -2.73 -8.95 4.69
CA ALA A 428 -2.52 -9.89 5.79
C ALA A 428 -2.28 -11.30 5.24
N ILE A 429 -1.20 -11.94 5.67
CA ILE A 429 -0.83 -13.31 5.30
C ILE A 429 -0.89 -14.18 6.56
N SER A 430 -1.63 -15.29 6.47
CA SER A 430 -1.89 -16.20 7.59
C SER A 430 -1.45 -17.61 7.25
N GLY A 431 -0.39 -18.09 7.89
CA GLY A 431 -0.04 -19.50 7.91
C GLY A 431 -0.94 -20.24 8.90
N LYS A 432 -1.68 -21.25 8.44
CA LYS A 432 -2.48 -22.09 9.35
C LYS A 432 -1.56 -22.75 10.39
N ARG A 433 -1.76 -22.41 11.68
CA ARG A 433 -0.96 -22.86 12.84
C ARG A 433 -0.86 -24.40 12.96
N ILE A 434 0.11 -24.99 12.26
CA ILE A 434 0.55 -26.39 12.42
C ILE A 434 2.08 -26.48 12.55
N LYS A 435 2.83 -25.49 12.04
CA LYS A 435 4.23 -25.16 12.36
C LYS A 435 4.50 -23.70 11.94
N PRO A 436 5.40 -22.96 12.61
CA PRO A 436 5.87 -21.69 12.09
C PRO A 436 6.59 -21.95 10.76
N VAL A 437 6.12 -21.31 9.69
CA VAL A 437 6.82 -21.28 8.42
C VAL A 437 7.84 -20.17 8.50
N GLU A 438 9.11 -20.52 8.75
CA GLU A 438 10.22 -19.57 8.72
C GLU A 438 10.30 -18.95 7.30
N TYR A 439 9.80 -17.71 7.16
CA TYR A 439 9.86 -16.94 5.92
C TYR A 439 11.32 -16.72 5.51
N THR A 440 11.64 -17.00 4.24
CA THR A 440 13.00 -16.87 3.71
C THR A 440 13.31 -15.42 3.32
N SER A 441 14.59 -15.10 3.15
CA SER A 441 15.03 -13.80 2.61
C SER A 441 14.50 -13.51 1.19
N ILE A 442 14.02 -14.54 0.46
CA ILE A 442 13.36 -14.40 -0.83
C ILE A 442 11.87 -14.04 -0.68
N ASP A 443 11.20 -14.50 0.38
CA ASP A 443 9.85 -14.08 0.72
C ASP A 443 9.86 -12.60 1.16
N GLU A 444 10.83 -12.17 1.97
CA GLU A 444 11.05 -10.76 2.32
C GLU A 444 11.26 -9.87 1.08
N ALA A 445 12.04 -10.34 0.10
CA ALA A 445 12.25 -9.63 -1.16
C ALA A 445 10.98 -9.54 -2.04
N LEU A 446 10.08 -10.53 -1.98
CA LEU A 446 8.77 -10.46 -2.62
C LEU A 446 7.85 -9.45 -1.91
N PHE A 447 7.87 -9.41 -0.57
CA PHE A 447 7.06 -8.48 0.21
C PHE A 447 7.50 -7.01 0.07
N LEU A 448 8.72 -6.74 -0.39
CA LEU A 448 9.16 -5.40 -0.82
C LEU A 448 8.76 -5.08 -2.28
N LEU A 449 8.58 -6.10 -3.13
CA LEU A 449 8.26 -5.92 -4.54
C LEU A 449 6.75 -5.73 -4.80
N ILE A 450 5.93 -6.54 -4.12
CA ILE A 450 4.48 -6.60 -4.33
C ILE A 450 3.80 -5.23 -4.06
N PRO A 451 4.02 -4.53 -2.93
CA PRO A 451 3.38 -3.23 -2.67
C PRO A 451 3.66 -2.18 -3.74
N ASN A 452 4.91 -2.07 -4.19
CA ASN A 452 5.31 -1.09 -5.21
C ASN A 452 4.60 -1.30 -6.55
N GLN A 453 4.40 -2.56 -6.94
CA GLN A 453 3.67 -2.91 -8.16
C GLN A 453 2.15 -2.66 -7.99
N ILE A 454 1.57 -3.01 -6.84
CA ILE A 454 0.17 -2.71 -6.51
C ILE A 454 -0.09 -1.21 -6.55
N ILE A 455 0.82 -0.39 -5.99
CA ILE A 455 0.76 1.08 -6.05
C ILE A 455 0.74 1.57 -7.51
N MET A 456 1.59 1.02 -8.39
CA MET A 456 1.59 1.39 -9.82
C MET A 456 0.24 1.08 -10.50
N ILE A 457 -0.36 -0.07 -10.20
CA ILE A 457 -1.64 -0.49 -10.80
C ILE A 457 -2.79 0.34 -10.26
N LEU A 458 -2.91 0.50 -8.94
CA LEU A 458 -3.95 1.33 -8.31
C LEU A 458 -3.79 2.83 -8.62
N ASN A 459 -2.61 3.28 -9.05
CA ASN A 459 -2.39 4.63 -9.58
C ASN A 459 -2.65 4.74 -11.10
N ARG A 460 -2.79 3.61 -11.82
CA ARG A 460 -3.26 3.55 -13.21
C ARG A 460 -4.79 3.43 -13.30
N LEU A 461 -5.41 2.66 -12.40
CA LEU A 461 -6.86 2.42 -12.37
C LEU A 461 -7.64 3.64 -11.85
N ARG A 462 -7.28 4.20 -10.69
CA ARG A 462 -8.00 5.34 -10.07
C ARG A 462 -8.26 6.54 -10.99
N PRO A 463 -7.31 7.00 -11.84
CA PRO A 463 -7.59 8.07 -12.79
C PRO A 463 -8.55 7.66 -13.92
N TYR A 464 -8.57 6.38 -14.30
CA TYR A 464 -9.39 5.85 -15.38
C TYR A 464 -10.85 5.69 -14.95
N GLU A 465 -11.08 5.10 -13.79
CA GLU A 465 -12.42 4.96 -13.17
C GLU A 465 -13.07 6.33 -12.97
N LYS A 466 -12.32 7.29 -12.41
CA LYS A 466 -12.79 8.68 -12.26
C LYS A 466 -13.07 9.35 -13.60
N LEU A 467 -12.17 9.21 -14.58
CA LEU A 467 -12.37 9.80 -15.92
C LEU A 467 -13.60 9.21 -16.61
N GLN A 468 -13.89 7.92 -16.44
CA GLN A 468 -15.06 7.27 -16.99
C GLN A 468 -16.35 7.77 -16.33
N ALA A 469 -16.37 7.92 -15.01
CA ALA A 469 -17.51 8.51 -14.28
C ALA A 469 -17.76 9.99 -14.65
N ASP A 470 -16.69 10.81 -14.71
CA ASP A 470 -16.76 12.21 -15.15
C ASP A 470 -17.19 12.31 -16.63
N TYR A 471 -16.78 11.37 -17.49
CA TYR A 471 -17.21 11.29 -18.90
C TYR A 471 -18.69 10.91 -19.05
N GLU A 472 -19.19 9.88 -18.36
CA GLU A 472 -20.60 9.49 -18.43
C GLU A 472 -21.53 10.59 -17.89
N LYS A 473 -21.12 11.24 -16.79
CA LYS A 473 -21.79 12.42 -16.25
C LYS A 473 -21.83 13.57 -17.26
N SER A 474 -20.71 13.85 -17.93
CA SER A 474 -20.64 14.87 -18.99
C SER A 474 -21.48 14.51 -20.21
N ARG A 475 -21.59 13.21 -20.56
CA ARG A 475 -22.39 12.72 -21.69
C ARG A 475 -23.89 12.92 -21.45
N LYS A 476 -24.39 12.58 -20.26
CA LYS A 476 -25.79 12.80 -19.86
C LYS A 476 -26.16 14.29 -19.92
N LEU A 477 -25.33 15.16 -19.34
CA LEU A 477 -25.52 16.62 -19.40
C LEU A 477 -25.54 17.17 -20.83
N ALA A 478 -24.76 16.58 -21.75
CA ALA A 478 -24.76 16.95 -23.16
C ALA A 478 -26.02 16.47 -23.90
N GLU A 479 -26.47 15.24 -23.63
CA GLU A 479 -27.73 14.67 -24.15
C GLU A 479 -28.94 15.54 -23.70
N GLU A 480 -29.00 15.88 -22.41
CA GLU A 480 -30.02 16.78 -21.82
C GLU A 480 -30.02 18.17 -22.47
N ALA A 481 -28.84 18.77 -22.67
CA ALA A 481 -28.71 20.11 -23.27
C ALA A 481 -29.17 20.15 -24.73
N VAL A 482 -28.94 19.07 -25.51
CA VAL A 482 -29.46 18.96 -26.88
C VAL A 482 -30.98 18.88 -26.90
N ILE A 483 -31.58 18.09 -26.00
CA ILE A 483 -33.04 17.94 -25.89
C ILE A 483 -33.68 19.27 -25.49
N HIS A 484 -33.16 19.97 -24.47
CA HIS A 484 -33.67 21.27 -24.05
C HIS A 484 -33.60 22.32 -25.18
N LYS A 485 -32.50 22.33 -25.95
CA LYS A 485 -32.35 23.23 -27.10
C LYS A 485 -33.40 22.95 -28.19
N GLN A 486 -33.67 21.68 -28.50
CA GLN A 486 -34.70 21.31 -29.48
C GLN A 486 -36.10 21.77 -29.04
N TYR A 487 -36.51 21.51 -27.78
CA TYR A 487 -37.79 22.01 -27.25
C TYR A 487 -37.89 23.54 -27.29
N THR A 488 -36.81 24.25 -26.98
CA THR A 488 -36.78 25.72 -27.02
C THR A 488 -36.98 26.24 -28.45
N GLN A 489 -36.35 25.63 -29.45
CA GLN A 489 -36.53 25.99 -30.86
C GLN A 489 -37.95 25.70 -31.35
N VAL A 490 -38.54 24.55 -30.99
CA VAL A 490 -39.92 24.20 -31.34
C VAL A 490 -40.93 25.16 -30.70
N ALA A 491 -40.73 25.55 -29.44
CA ALA A 491 -41.61 26.51 -28.76
C ALA A 491 -41.58 27.91 -29.38
N LEU A 492 -40.39 28.39 -29.78
CA LEU A 492 -40.23 29.65 -30.52
C LEU A 492 -40.92 29.61 -31.88
N GLN A 493 -40.81 28.49 -32.60
CA GLN A 493 -41.49 28.28 -33.88
C GLN A 493 -43.02 28.28 -33.73
N ILE A 494 -43.57 27.51 -32.78
CA ILE A 494 -45.01 27.47 -32.51
C ILE A 494 -45.55 28.85 -32.15
N ALA A 495 -44.84 29.63 -31.32
CA ALA A 495 -45.26 30.97 -30.97
C ALA A 495 -45.23 31.95 -32.16
N HIS A 496 -44.21 31.88 -33.02
CA HIS A 496 -44.18 32.62 -34.29
C HIS A 496 -45.37 32.25 -35.19
N ASP A 497 -45.66 30.96 -35.31
CA ASP A 497 -46.74 30.45 -36.17
C ASP A 497 -48.15 30.68 -35.58
N ILE A 498 -48.25 31.08 -34.29
CA ILE A 498 -49.46 31.65 -33.68
C ILE A 498 -49.56 33.17 -33.91
N ARG A 499 -48.46 33.92 -33.80
CA ARG A 499 -48.45 35.38 -34.06
C ARG A 499 -48.88 35.70 -35.50
N ASN A 500 -48.44 34.93 -36.47
CA ASN A 500 -48.69 35.18 -37.89
C ASN A 500 -50.19 35.21 -38.26
N PRO A 501 -51.01 34.17 -38.00
CA PRO A 501 -52.44 34.22 -38.25
C PRO A 501 -53.17 35.22 -37.35
N ALA A 502 -52.74 35.42 -36.09
CA ALA A 502 -53.35 36.41 -35.20
C ALA A 502 -53.16 37.85 -35.72
N GLY A 503 -51.94 38.22 -36.13
CA GLY A 503 -51.64 39.50 -36.76
C GLY A 503 -52.33 39.70 -38.11
N ALA A 504 -52.47 38.63 -38.91
CA ALA A 504 -53.24 38.67 -40.15
C ALA A 504 -54.73 38.91 -39.90
N MET A 505 -55.33 38.24 -38.89
CA MET A 505 -56.71 38.50 -38.48
C MET A 505 -56.89 39.94 -38.00
N MET A 506 -56.01 40.45 -37.13
CA MET A 506 -56.05 41.86 -36.69
C MET A 506 -56.01 42.83 -37.87
N LEU A 507 -55.10 42.63 -38.83
CA LEU A 507 -54.94 43.50 -40.00
C LEU A 507 -56.16 43.47 -40.92
N LEU A 508 -56.68 42.28 -41.22
CA LEU A 508 -57.85 42.11 -42.10
C LEU A 508 -59.11 42.69 -41.47
N THR A 509 -59.32 42.49 -40.16
CA THR A 509 -60.46 43.09 -39.44
C THR A 509 -60.35 44.61 -39.37
N GLN A 510 -59.16 45.17 -39.13
CA GLN A 510 -58.92 46.62 -39.18
C GLN A 510 -59.05 47.22 -40.59
N GLN A 511 -58.88 46.43 -41.65
CA GLN A 511 -59.17 46.84 -43.02
C GLN A 511 -60.69 46.79 -43.30
N ALA A 512 -61.36 45.72 -42.89
CA ALA A 512 -62.81 45.59 -42.99
C ALA A 512 -63.54 46.75 -42.30
N GLN A 513 -63.17 47.07 -41.05
CA GLN A 513 -63.72 48.20 -40.27
C GLN A 513 -63.51 49.58 -40.93
N LYS A 514 -62.60 49.71 -41.90
CA LYS A 514 -62.34 50.96 -42.66
C LYS A 514 -63.03 51.00 -44.04
N ILE A 515 -63.43 49.85 -44.56
CA ILE A 515 -64.05 49.70 -45.89
C ILE A 515 -65.57 49.54 -45.76
N VAL A 516 -66.02 48.82 -44.73
CA VAL A 516 -67.43 48.64 -44.39
C VAL A 516 -67.95 49.92 -43.76
N ASN A 517 -68.78 50.67 -44.48
CA ASN A 517 -69.52 51.76 -43.87
C ASN A 517 -70.62 51.19 -42.96
N VAL A 518 -70.42 51.29 -41.64
CA VAL A 518 -71.37 50.81 -40.64
C VAL A 518 -72.63 51.72 -40.58
N SER A 519 -72.67 52.86 -41.29
CA SER A 519 -73.62 53.96 -41.06
C SER A 519 -75.04 53.96 -41.69
N GLU A 520 -75.61 53.01 -42.43
CA GLU A 520 -75.20 51.67 -42.88
C GLU A 520 -76.24 50.63 -42.39
N PHE A 521 -75.77 49.41 -42.09
CA PHE A 521 -76.53 48.21 -41.69
C PHE A 521 -77.63 48.40 -40.63
N GLU A 522 -78.62 47.51 -40.57
CA GLU A 522 -79.39 47.29 -39.34
C GLU A 522 -78.54 46.46 -38.36
N GLY A 523 -78.61 46.74 -37.04
CA GLY A 523 -77.68 46.16 -36.06
C GLY A 523 -76.27 46.77 -36.08
N LYS A 524 -76.17 48.10 -36.27
CA LYS A 524 -74.89 48.84 -36.39
C LYS A 524 -73.94 48.61 -35.23
N GLU A 525 -74.49 48.63 -34.02
CA GLU A 525 -73.77 48.49 -32.76
C GLU A 525 -73.22 47.06 -32.64
N ASP A 526 -74.03 46.04 -32.95
CA ASP A 526 -73.61 44.64 -33.01
C ASP A 526 -72.45 44.42 -34.01
N VAL A 527 -72.56 45.00 -35.21
CA VAL A 527 -71.52 44.86 -36.27
C VAL A 527 -70.20 45.52 -35.85
N GLN A 528 -70.24 46.63 -35.11
CA GLN A 528 -69.02 47.24 -34.57
C GLN A 528 -68.45 46.42 -33.40
N GLU A 529 -69.30 45.93 -32.48
CA GLU A 529 -68.89 45.06 -31.37
C GLU A 529 -68.20 43.79 -31.89
N PHE A 530 -68.73 43.14 -32.94
CA PHE A 530 -68.08 41.99 -33.59
C PHE A 530 -66.67 42.30 -34.13
N PHE A 531 -66.44 43.48 -34.73
CA PHE A 531 -65.10 43.85 -35.19
C PHE A 531 -64.13 44.13 -34.02
N GLU A 532 -64.62 44.76 -32.95
CA GLU A 532 -63.83 45.05 -31.76
C GLU A 532 -63.48 43.77 -30.97
N ASP A 533 -64.40 42.81 -30.85
CA ASP A 533 -64.18 41.49 -30.25
C ASP A 533 -63.14 40.66 -31.01
N ILE A 534 -63.20 40.61 -32.35
CA ILE A 534 -62.21 39.88 -33.16
C ILE A 534 -60.82 40.50 -33.00
N ILE A 535 -60.72 41.84 -32.96
CA ILE A 535 -59.45 42.53 -32.71
C ILE A 535 -58.97 42.27 -31.27
N TYR A 536 -59.88 42.25 -30.29
CA TYR A 536 -59.56 41.98 -28.89
C TYR A 536 -59.01 40.56 -28.69
N ASP A 537 -59.69 39.54 -29.19
CA ASP A 537 -59.27 38.15 -29.00
C ASP A 537 -58.00 37.82 -29.81
N ALA A 538 -57.79 38.40 -30.99
CA ALA A 538 -56.54 38.23 -31.73
C ALA A 538 -55.34 38.93 -31.05
N ASN A 539 -55.53 40.13 -30.49
CA ASN A 539 -54.54 40.77 -29.61
C ASN A 539 -54.24 39.90 -28.38
N ARG A 540 -55.27 39.34 -27.76
CA ARG A 540 -55.18 38.49 -26.58
C ARG A 540 -54.45 37.18 -26.86
N ILE A 541 -54.69 36.52 -28.00
CA ILE A 541 -53.94 35.34 -28.44
C ILE A 541 -52.45 35.67 -28.61
N THR A 542 -52.14 36.78 -29.30
CA THR A 542 -50.77 37.26 -29.49
C THR A 542 -50.09 37.53 -28.15
N LYS A 543 -50.75 38.29 -27.27
CA LYS A 543 -50.27 38.63 -25.93
C LYS A 543 -50.12 37.40 -25.03
N ALA A 544 -50.98 36.38 -25.17
CA ALA A 544 -50.85 35.11 -24.47
C ALA A 544 -49.64 34.31 -24.95
N ALA A 545 -49.38 34.25 -26.26
CA ALA A 545 -48.19 33.61 -26.82
C ALA A 545 -46.89 34.30 -26.37
N ASP A 546 -46.84 35.63 -26.39
CA ASP A 546 -45.69 36.42 -25.90
C ASP A 546 -45.49 36.28 -24.39
N THR A 547 -46.57 36.26 -23.61
CA THR A 547 -46.55 36.01 -22.17
C THR A 547 -46.04 34.60 -21.87
N TYR A 548 -46.50 33.60 -22.63
CA TYR A 548 -46.07 32.21 -22.49
C TYR A 548 -44.59 32.04 -22.84
N LEU A 549 -44.09 32.62 -23.94
CA LEU A 549 -42.65 32.65 -24.22
C LEU A 549 -41.87 33.32 -23.08
N LYS A 550 -42.27 34.52 -22.67
CA LYS A 550 -41.52 35.33 -21.69
C LYS A 550 -41.42 34.68 -20.32
N TYR A 551 -42.44 33.95 -19.87
CA TYR A 551 -42.41 33.28 -18.56
C TYR A 551 -42.02 31.80 -18.64
N ALA A 552 -42.48 31.02 -19.62
CA ALA A 552 -42.15 29.61 -19.71
C ALA A 552 -40.73 29.34 -20.23
N PHE A 553 -40.16 30.25 -21.04
CA PHE A 553 -38.85 30.08 -21.72
C PHE A 553 -37.84 31.19 -21.42
N ALA A 554 -37.91 31.82 -20.25
CA ALA A 554 -36.87 32.74 -19.79
C ALA A 554 -35.49 32.02 -19.79
N ASP A 555 -34.59 32.46 -20.67
CA ASP A 555 -33.34 31.78 -21.00
C ASP A 555 -32.30 31.93 -19.86
N PRO A 556 -31.74 30.85 -19.30
CA PRO A 556 -30.62 30.91 -18.37
C PRO A 556 -29.35 31.58 -18.94
N ALA A 557 -29.21 31.65 -20.27
CA ALA A 557 -28.04 32.17 -20.96
C ALA A 557 -28.16 33.63 -21.42
N ASP A 558 -29.34 34.26 -21.36
CA ASP A 558 -29.47 35.69 -21.71
C ASP A 558 -28.89 36.55 -20.58
N LYS A 559 -27.71 37.10 -20.84
CA LYS A 559 -26.95 37.93 -19.89
C LYS A 559 -27.35 39.40 -19.91
N THR A 560 -28.43 39.79 -20.58
CA THR A 560 -28.92 41.17 -20.62
C THR A 560 -29.60 41.59 -19.32
N MET A 561 -28.76 41.87 -18.32
CA MET A 561 -29.09 42.39 -16.98
C MET A 561 -30.00 41.49 -16.13
N VAL A 562 -29.38 40.73 -15.22
CA VAL A 562 -30.07 40.08 -14.11
C VAL A 562 -30.58 41.17 -13.15
N GLU A 563 -31.81 41.63 -13.36
CA GLU A 563 -32.43 42.73 -12.62
C GLU A 563 -32.87 42.28 -11.21
N ILE A 564 -31.89 42.05 -10.33
CA ILE A 564 -32.12 41.84 -8.89
C ILE A 564 -32.55 43.17 -8.28
N LYS A 565 -33.72 43.20 -7.63
CA LYS A 565 -34.22 44.37 -6.92
C LYS A 565 -35.09 43.99 -5.71
N SER A 566 -35.47 45.00 -4.92
CA SER A 566 -36.49 44.84 -3.88
C SER A 566 -37.87 44.65 -4.53
N LEU A 567 -38.67 43.72 -4.02
CA LEU A 567 -39.93 43.28 -4.62
C LEU A 567 -41.01 43.07 -3.57
N ASN A 568 -42.19 43.65 -3.82
CA ASN A 568 -43.41 43.26 -3.13
C ASN A 568 -43.95 41.96 -3.74
N VAL A 569 -44.07 40.90 -2.92
CA VAL A 569 -44.55 39.58 -3.36
C VAL A 569 -46.01 39.62 -3.83
N ASN A 570 -46.85 40.46 -3.23
CA ASN A 570 -48.27 40.55 -3.62
C ASN A 570 -48.40 41.03 -5.08
N GLU A 571 -47.62 42.01 -5.50
CA GLU A 571 -47.63 42.48 -6.90
C GLU A 571 -47.29 41.36 -7.89
N LEU A 572 -46.36 40.47 -7.55
CA LEU A 572 -45.97 39.34 -8.41
C LEU A 572 -47.12 38.33 -8.51
N LEU A 573 -47.70 37.97 -7.35
CA LEU A 573 -48.85 37.06 -7.28
C LEU A 573 -50.06 37.63 -8.02
N GLU A 574 -50.39 38.91 -7.84
CA GLU A 574 -51.48 39.59 -8.55
C GLU A 574 -51.26 39.62 -10.07
N LYS A 575 -50.05 39.96 -10.52
CA LYS A 575 -49.70 39.96 -11.95
C LYS A 575 -49.90 38.58 -12.57
N VAL A 576 -49.47 37.50 -11.90
CA VAL A 576 -49.68 36.13 -12.39
C VAL A 576 -51.15 35.68 -12.30
N ILE A 577 -51.84 35.96 -11.19
CA ILE A 577 -53.28 35.66 -11.02
C ILE A 577 -54.11 36.37 -12.10
N HIS A 578 -53.77 37.60 -12.49
CA HIS A 578 -54.47 38.34 -13.54
C HIS A 578 -54.34 37.67 -14.91
N LEU A 579 -53.23 36.98 -15.22
CA LEU A 579 -53.08 36.22 -16.48
C LEU A 579 -54.16 35.14 -16.61
N PHE A 580 -54.48 34.45 -15.52
CA PHE A 580 -55.46 33.37 -15.48
C PHE A 580 -56.92 33.84 -15.28
N LYS A 581 -57.16 35.11 -14.92
CA LYS A 581 -58.50 35.71 -14.76
C LYS A 581 -59.18 36.12 -16.09
N GLY A 582 -58.50 36.04 -17.23
CA GLY A 582 -59.06 36.44 -18.53
C GLY A 582 -60.20 35.52 -19.02
N LYS A 583 -61.43 36.06 -19.11
CA LYS A 583 -62.67 35.36 -19.51
C LYS A 583 -62.46 34.40 -20.69
N GLY A 584 -62.40 33.08 -20.43
CA GLY A 584 -62.45 32.05 -21.49
C GLY A 584 -61.25 31.10 -21.64
N LEU A 585 -60.15 31.29 -20.90
CA LEU A 585 -59.02 30.33 -20.93
C LEU A 585 -59.15 29.19 -19.91
N VAL A 586 -59.98 29.35 -18.88
CA VAL A 586 -60.30 28.30 -17.92
C VAL A 586 -61.80 28.33 -17.61
N GLN A 587 -62.53 27.33 -18.08
CA GLN A 587 -63.90 27.13 -17.61
C GLN A 587 -63.85 26.53 -16.20
N GLN A 588 -64.65 27.07 -15.29
CA GLN A 588 -64.98 26.50 -13.98
C GLN A 588 -63.89 26.47 -12.87
N ILE A 589 -62.73 27.14 -13.00
CA ILE A 589 -61.79 27.31 -11.86
C ILE A 589 -61.90 28.72 -11.25
N ASN A 590 -62.08 28.79 -9.93
CA ASN A 590 -62.09 30.03 -9.15
C ASN A 590 -60.76 30.25 -8.39
N ILE A 591 -60.01 31.29 -8.74
CA ILE A 591 -58.76 31.68 -8.06
C ILE A 591 -59.06 32.75 -7.01
N VAL A 592 -58.96 32.36 -5.73
CA VAL A 592 -59.28 33.20 -4.57
C VAL A 592 -57.99 33.70 -3.90
N PRO A 593 -57.57 34.96 -4.12
CA PRO A 593 -56.46 35.57 -3.39
C PRO A 593 -56.82 35.81 -1.92
N ARG A 594 -55.83 35.61 -1.04
CA ARG A 594 -55.84 35.92 0.40
C ARG A 594 -54.50 36.56 0.75
N LEU A 595 -54.27 37.76 0.23
CA LEU A 595 -53.00 38.45 0.36
C LEU A 595 -53.00 39.36 1.60
N GLN A 596 -51.94 39.33 2.39
CA GLN A 596 -51.75 40.24 3.52
C GLN A 596 -51.20 41.59 3.01
N ASP A 597 -51.84 42.71 3.31
CA ASP A 597 -51.50 44.03 2.74
C ASP A 597 -50.05 44.46 3.05
N SER A 598 -49.60 44.25 4.28
CA SER A 598 -48.27 44.65 4.76
C SER A 598 -47.33 43.46 4.93
N LEU A 599 -46.66 43.09 3.85
CA LEU A 599 -45.54 42.15 3.82
C LEU A 599 -44.19 42.87 3.83
N PRO A 600 -43.11 42.26 4.34
CA PRO A 600 -41.76 42.72 4.05
C PRO A 600 -41.45 42.52 2.56
N GLU A 601 -40.67 43.43 1.97
CA GLU A 601 -40.12 43.24 0.64
C GLU A 601 -39.05 42.14 0.64
N ILE A 602 -38.82 41.52 -0.53
CA ILE A 602 -37.78 40.52 -0.75
C ILE A 602 -36.79 40.99 -1.82
N ILE A 603 -35.53 40.54 -1.74
CA ILE A 603 -34.56 40.75 -2.83
C ILE A 603 -34.70 39.61 -3.83
N GLY A 604 -34.90 39.90 -5.12
CA GLY A 604 -35.02 38.85 -6.13
C GLY A 604 -35.10 39.29 -7.58
N GLU A 605 -35.20 38.29 -8.46
CA GLU A 605 -35.41 38.43 -9.90
C GLU A 605 -36.91 38.26 -10.23
N PRO A 606 -37.64 39.33 -10.62
CA PRO A 606 -39.09 39.28 -10.77
C PRO A 606 -39.54 38.32 -11.88
N LEU A 607 -38.77 38.17 -12.97
CA LEU A 607 -39.10 37.26 -14.07
C LEU A 607 -39.03 35.78 -13.64
N ARG A 608 -38.04 35.42 -12.81
CA ARG A 608 -37.90 34.05 -12.28
C ARG A 608 -39.01 33.74 -11.27
N LEU A 609 -39.28 34.65 -10.32
CA LEU A 609 -40.38 34.45 -9.36
C LEU A 609 -41.75 34.35 -10.06
N ASN A 610 -42.01 35.18 -11.07
CA ASN A 610 -43.23 35.06 -11.89
C ASN A 610 -43.31 33.70 -12.61
N ARG A 611 -42.20 33.18 -13.16
CA ARG A 611 -42.15 31.82 -13.75
C ARG A 611 -42.45 30.73 -12.72
N ALA A 612 -41.95 30.87 -11.49
CA ALA A 612 -42.23 29.92 -10.41
C ALA A 612 -43.72 29.91 -10.01
N PHE A 613 -44.31 31.09 -9.76
CA PHE A 613 -45.73 31.21 -9.44
C PHE A 613 -46.64 30.76 -10.59
N PHE A 614 -46.26 31.08 -11.84
CA PHE A 614 -46.97 30.62 -13.04
C PHE A 614 -46.98 29.09 -13.15
N ASN A 615 -45.83 28.42 -12.96
CA ASN A 615 -45.75 26.97 -13.00
C ASN A 615 -46.61 26.29 -11.91
N LEU A 616 -46.66 26.86 -10.70
CA LEU A 616 -47.49 26.32 -9.62
C LEU A 616 -49.00 26.49 -9.89
N ILE A 617 -49.43 27.69 -10.31
CA ILE A 617 -50.84 27.94 -10.65
C ILE A 617 -51.26 27.12 -11.89
N LEU A 618 -50.39 26.97 -12.89
CA LEU A 618 -50.65 26.12 -14.05
C LEU A 618 -50.75 24.63 -13.67
N ASN A 619 -49.90 24.14 -12.76
CA ASN A 619 -49.99 22.76 -12.28
C ASN A 619 -51.32 22.49 -11.55
N ALA A 620 -51.74 23.41 -10.67
CA ALA A 620 -53.04 23.37 -9.99
C ALA A 620 -54.22 23.38 -10.98
N ILE A 621 -54.19 24.25 -12.00
CA ILE A 621 -55.20 24.29 -13.08
C ILE A 621 -55.26 22.95 -13.81
N GLN A 622 -54.11 22.40 -14.21
CA GLN A 622 -54.03 21.10 -14.90
C GLN A 622 -54.43 19.91 -14.03
N ALA A 623 -54.37 20.02 -12.70
CA ALA A 623 -54.85 19.00 -11.76
C ALA A 623 -56.39 19.01 -11.63
N MET A 624 -57.06 20.09 -12.03
CA MET A 624 -58.50 20.30 -11.92
C MET A 624 -59.18 20.53 -13.29
N PRO A 625 -59.07 19.61 -14.27
CA PRO A 625 -59.61 19.80 -15.63
C PRO A 625 -61.15 19.86 -15.70
N LYS A 626 -61.86 19.57 -14.59
CA LYS A 626 -63.32 19.68 -14.45
C LYS A 626 -63.77 20.95 -13.71
N GLY A 627 -62.87 21.92 -13.51
CA GLY A 627 -63.11 23.04 -12.61
C GLY A 627 -62.75 22.73 -11.16
N GLY A 628 -62.81 23.76 -10.30
CA GLY A 628 -62.40 23.67 -8.91
C GLY A 628 -62.06 25.04 -8.30
N ARG A 629 -61.24 25.04 -7.25
CA ARG A 629 -60.79 26.24 -6.55
C ARG A 629 -59.29 26.21 -6.34
N ILE A 630 -58.65 27.37 -6.54
CA ILE A 630 -57.28 27.64 -6.11
C ILE A 630 -57.33 28.74 -5.05
N ILE A 631 -56.58 28.56 -3.95
CA ILE A 631 -56.38 29.60 -2.94
C ILE A 631 -54.92 30.03 -3.00
N VAL A 632 -54.67 31.32 -3.19
CA VAL A 632 -53.32 31.90 -3.16
C VAL A 632 -53.23 32.79 -1.93
N THR A 633 -52.50 32.35 -0.91
CA THR A 633 -52.33 33.07 0.35
C THR A 633 -50.92 33.63 0.44
N SER A 634 -50.77 34.86 0.93
CA SER A 634 -49.47 35.43 1.29
C SER A 634 -49.52 35.97 2.72
N SER A 635 -48.48 35.69 3.51
CA SER A 635 -48.39 36.12 4.90
C SER A 635 -46.96 36.38 5.34
N ARG A 636 -46.78 37.24 6.33
CA ARG A 636 -45.48 37.44 7.00
C ARG A 636 -45.22 36.24 7.92
N CYS A 637 -44.02 35.67 7.84
CA CYS A 637 -43.61 34.55 8.67
C CYS A 637 -42.21 34.77 9.28
N ASN A 638 -41.87 33.92 10.25
CA ASN A 638 -40.51 33.63 10.65
C ASN A 638 -40.20 32.18 10.25
N PHE A 639 -39.00 31.90 9.75
CA PHE A 639 -38.55 30.53 9.41
C PHE A 639 -37.05 30.36 9.64
N ILE A 640 -36.57 29.12 9.81
CA ILE A 640 -35.14 28.84 10.00
C ILE A 640 -34.48 28.66 8.63
N HIS A 641 -33.58 29.57 8.26
CA HIS A 641 -32.88 29.52 6.98
C HIS A 641 -31.72 28.51 7.03
N LYS A 642 -31.72 27.51 6.13
CA LYS A 642 -30.79 26.37 6.15
C LYS A 642 -29.31 26.78 6.18
N ASP A 643 -28.92 27.78 5.39
CA ASP A 643 -27.51 28.23 5.31
C ASP A 643 -27.07 29.11 6.49
N ALA A 644 -28.01 29.61 7.31
CA ALA A 644 -27.73 30.60 8.36
C ALA A 644 -27.94 30.08 9.79
N GLY A 645 -28.73 29.02 9.98
CA GLY A 645 -29.01 28.42 11.30
C GLY A 645 -29.75 29.34 12.27
N LYS A 646 -30.35 30.42 11.78
CA LYS A 646 -31.07 31.45 12.56
C LYS A 646 -32.51 31.56 12.10
N GLU A 647 -33.36 32.08 12.99
CA GLU A 647 -34.71 32.51 12.68
C GLU A 647 -34.67 33.80 11.85
N CYS A 648 -35.24 33.74 10.64
CA CYS A 648 -35.27 34.82 9.67
C CYS A 648 -36.72 35.25 9.41
N ILE A 649 -36.96 36.56 9.32
CA ILE A 649 -38.26 37.12 8.91
C ILE A 649 -38.39 37.00 7.39
N GLY A 650 -39.58 36.68 6.90
CA GLY A 650 -39.83 36.58 5.46
C GLY A 650 -41.30 36.53 5.07
N VAL A 651 -41.54 36.13 3.83
CA VAL A 651 -42.87 35.93 3.25
C VAL A 651 -43.12 34.44 3.06
N LYS A 652 -44.23 33.95 3.60
CA LYS A 652 -44.81 32.63 3.28
C LYS A 652 -45.85 32.82 2.18
N ILE A 653 -45.69 32.11 1.08
CA ILE A 653 -46.65 31.99 -0.02
C ILE A 653 -47.23 30.58 0.03
N GLU A 654 -48.55 30.44 -0.04
CA GLU A 654 -49.24 29.15 -0.12
C GLU A 654 -50.14 29.14 -1.36
N ILE A 655 -49.96 28.13 -2.22
CA ILE A 655 -50.78 27.89 -3.40
C ILE A 655 -51.45 26.53 -3.21
N GLU A 656 -52.74 26.55 -2.88
CA GLU A 656 -53.58 25.40 -2.53
C GLU A 656 -54.59 25.13 -3.65
N ASP A 657 -54.68 23.88 -4.10
CA ASP A 657 -55.66 23.39 -5.06
C ASP A 657 -56.58 22.34 -4.45
N ALA A 658 -57.81 22.24 -4.98
CA ALA A 658 -58.78 21.21 -4.64
C ALA A 658 -58.73 20.01 -5.61
N GLY A 659 -57.54 19.64 -6.06
CA GLY A 659 -57.30 18.56 -7.01
C GLY A 659 -57.35 17.15 -6.40
N PRO A 660 -56.93 16.11 -7.14
CA PRO A 660 -56.91 14.73 -6.67
C PRO A 660 -55.83 14.43 -5.62
N GLY A 661 -54.92 15.37 -5.34
CA GLY A 661 -53.75 15.16 -4.48
C GLY A 661 -52.64 14.31 -5.12
N ILE A 662 -51.60 14.03 -4.35
CA ILE A 662 -50.38 13.33 -4.75
C ILE A 662 -50.11 12.17 -3.77
N GLU A 663 -49.70 11.02 -4.28
CA GLU A 663 -49.35 9.82 -3.49
C GLU A 663 -48.01 10.00 -2.75
N GLU A 664 -47.88 9.44 -1.55
CA GLU A 664 -46.76 9.69 -0.63
C GLU A 664 -45.40 9.22 -1.17
N ASP A 665 -45.37 8.15 -1.96
CA ASP A 665 -44.17 7.64 -2.65
C ASP A 665 -43.70 8.60 -3.76
N LYS A 666 -44.63 9.36 -4.34
CA LYS A 666 -44.39 10.34 -5.41
C LYS A 666 -43.99 11.70 -4.86
N LEU A 667 -44.48 12.11 -3.69
CA LEU A 667 -44.11 13.39 -3.04
C LEU A 667 -42.58 13.58 -2.94
N LYS A 668 -41.83 12.51 -2.66
CA LYS A 668 -40.36 12.54 -2.56
C LYS A 668 -39.63 12.79 -3.89
N LYS A 669 -40.35 12.77 -5.02
CA LYS A 669 -39.82 12.88 -6.38
C LYS A 669 -40.39 14.05 -7.19
N ILE A 670 -41.39 14.79 -6.69
CA ILE A 670 -42.06 15.83 -7.51
C ILE A 670 -41.15 17.00 -7.90
N PHE A 671 -40.02 17.17 -7.21
CA PHE A 671 -39.00 18.17 -7.54
C PHE A 671 -37.83 17.60 -8.35
N ASP A 672 -37.78 16.28 -8.56
CA ASP A 672 -36.78 15.65 -9.44
C ASP A 672 -37.03 16.09 -10.89
N PRO A 673 -35.99 16.50 -11.65
CA PRO A 673 -36.14 16.80 -13.07
C PRO A 673 -36.75 15.64 -13.85
N PHE A 674 -37.65 15.96 -14.78
CA PHE A 674 -38.37 15.02 -15.64
C PHE A 674 -39.38 14.10 -14.93
N PHE A 675 -39.59 14.22 -13.61
CA PHE A 675 -40.66 13.48 -12.94
C PHE A 675 -42.04 14.00 -13.36
N THR A 676 -42.87 13.11 -13.91
CA THR A 676 -44.23 13.43 -14.37
C THR A 676 -45.20 12.29 -14.09
N THR A 677 -46.45 12.64 -13.79
CA THR A 677 -47.60 11.72 -13.73
C THR A 677 -48.56 11.91 -14.92
N LYS A 678 -48.23 12.85 -15.83
CA LYS A 678 -49.04 13.24 -17.00
C LYS A 678 -48.37 12.70 -18.28
N PRO A 679 -49.08 12.02 -19.21
CA PRO A 679 -48.50 11.45 -20.42
C PRO A 679 -47.67 12.44 -21.26
N ASP A 680 -48.20 13.65 -21.47
CA ASP A 680 -47.58 14.71 -22.27
C ASP A 680 -46.81 15.75 -21.42
N GLY A 681 -46.58 15.46 -20.14
CA GLY A 681 -45.92 16.38 -19.20
C GLY A 681 -44.41 16.28 -19.24
N SER A 682 -43.70 17.39 -19.47
CA SER A 682 -42.23 17.41 -19.54
C SER A 682 -41.50 17.14 -18.21
N GLY A 683 -42.22 17.11 -17.08
CA GLY A 683 -41.65 16.92 -15.74
C GLY A 683 -40.67 17.99 -15.25
N LEU A 684 -40.48 19.09 -16.01
CA LEU A 684 -39.56 20.17 -15.65
C LEU A 684 -40.21 21.29 -14.83
N GLY A 685 -41.55 21.36 -14.80
CA GLY A 685 -42.28 22.49 -14.21
C GLY A 685 -41.94 22.76 -12.74
N LEU A 686 -41.88 21.69 -11.91
CA LEU A 686 -41.59 21.79 -10.48
C LEU A 686 -40.09 21.82 -10.14
N SER A 687 -39.24 21.15 -10.92
CA SER A 687 -37.78 21.27 -10.74
C SER A 687 -37.28 22.68 -11.06
N ILE A 688 -37.88 23.36 -12.04
CA ILE A 688 -37.67 24.80 -12.30
C ILE A 688 -38.10 25.66 -11.10
N VAL A 689 -39.22 25.35 -10.45
CA VAL A 689 -39.66 26.06 -9.23
C VAL A 689 -38.65 25.85 -8.09
N TYR A 690 -38.22 24.60 -7.87
CA TYR A 690 -37.22 24.24 -6.85
C TYR A 690 -35.91 25.01 -7.04
N ASP A 691 -35.39 25.06 -8.28
CA ASP A 691 -34.17 25.80 -8.61
C ASP A 691 -34.32 27.31 -8.44
N ILE A 692 -35.45 27.89 -8.86
CA ILE A 692 -35.72 29.31 -8.70
C ILE A 692 -35.85 29.69 -7.21
N VAL A 693 -36.54 28.90 -6.39
CA VAL A 693 -36.70 29.18 -4.96
C VAL A 693 -35.38 28.97 -4.22
N ILE A 694 -34.79 27.78 -4.30
CA ILE A 694 -33.66 27.38 -3.43
C ILE A 694 -32.31 27.84 -4.00
N LYS A 695 -32.00 27.56 -5.27
CA LYS A 695 -30.67 27.88 -5.82
C LYS A 695 -30.48 29.38 -6.01
N VAL A 696 -31.48 30.05 -6.58
CA VAL A 696 -31.45 31.49 -6.88
C VAL A 696 -31.82 32.35 -5.67
N HIS A 697 -33.03 32.22 -5.12
CA HIS A 697 -33.56 33.12 -4.09
C HIS A 697 -33.28 32.71 -2.62
N LYS A 698 -32.59 31.59 -2.40
CA LYS A 698 -32.30 31.01 -1.07
C LYS A 698 -33.55 30.73 -0.21
N GLY A 699 -34.71 30.67 -0.84
CA GLY A 699 -35.95 30.29 -0.18
C GLY A 699 -36.01 28.80 0.15
N ILE A 700 -37.10 28.40 0.80
CA ILE A 700 -37.46 27.01 1.02
C ILE A 700 -38.77 26.75 0.27
N ILE A 701 -38.90 25.61 -0.40
CA ILE A 701 -40.18 25.10 -0.89
C ILE A 701 -40.51 23.77 -0.19
N ASP A 702 -41.79 23.59 0.13
CA ASP A 702 -42.36 22.41 0.77
C ASP A 702 -43.74 22.08 0.14
N VAL A 703 -44.28 20.90 0.43
CA VAL A 703 -45.53 20.40 -0.15
C VAL A 703 -46.36 19.59 0.84
N GLU A 704 -47.61 19.99 1.03
CA GLU A 704 -48.63 19.21 1.72
C GLU A 704 -49.61 18.64 0.68
N SER A 705 -49.94 17.35 0.73
CA SER A 705 -50.96 16.78 -0.15
C SER A 705 -51.60 15.54 0.46
N GLU A 706 -52.89 15.36 0.19
CA GLU A 706 -53.67 14.19 0.60
C GLU A 706 -54.61 13.78 -0.54
N ILE A 707 -54.66 12.49 -0.83
CA ILE A 707 -55.43 11.93 -1.96
C ILE A 707 -56.92 12.26 -1.79
N GLY A 708 -57.50 12.87 -2.81
CA GLY A 708 -58.91 13.31 -2.81
C GLY A 708 -59.20 14.58 -2.00
N ARG A 709 -58.19 15.25 -1.41
CA ARG A 709 -58.34 16.57 -0.76
C ARG A 709 -57.62 17.70 -1.49
N GLY A 710 -56.50 17.41 -2.15
CA GLY A 710 -55.78 18.39 -2.97
C GLY A 710 -54.29 18.50 -2.68
N THR A 711 -53.68 19.57 -3.17
CA THR A 711 -52.24 19.85 -3.03
C THR A 711 -52.04 21.29 -2.57
N LYS A 712 -51.09 21.52 -1.65
CA LYS A 712 -50.65 22.84 -1.23
C LYS A 712 -49.13 22.94 -1.34
N PHE A 713 -48.67 23.80 -2.23
CA PHE A 713 -47.25 24.19 -2.29
C PHE A 713 -47.01 25.38 -1.36
N ILE A 714 -45.97 25.27 -0.54
CA ILE A 714 -45.60 26.30 0.43
C ILE A 714 -44.20 26.81 0.09
N ILE A 715 -44.06 28.11 -0.13
CA ILE A 715 -42.77 28.76 -0.37
C ILE A 715 -42.48 29.74 0.76
N TYR A 716 -41.26 29.71 1.28
CA TYR A 716 -40.71 30.70 2.21
C TYR A 716 -39.61 31.48 1.48
N LEU A 717 -39.76 32.81 1.36
CA LEU A 717 -38.73 33.70 0.81
C LEU A 717 -38.22 34.62 1.93
N PRO A 718 -36.89 34.78 2.10
CA PRO A 718 -36.35 35.69 3.11
C PRO A 718 -36.70 37.13 2.77
N ALA A 719 -37.00 37.94 3.80
CA ALA A 719 -37.12 39.38 3.63
C ALA A 719 -35.78 39.97 3.16
N SER A 720 -35.83 41.12 2.48
CA SER A 720 -34.67 42.02 2.45
C SER A 720 -34.31 42.37 3.89
N GLU A 721 -33.03 42.21 4.25
CA GLU A 721 -32.53 42.89 5.45
C GLU A 721 -32.71 44.39 5.23
N ALA A 722 -33.45 45.05 6.13
CA ALA A 722 -33.45 46.50 6.23
C ALA A 722 -32.10 46.90 6.85
N GLY A 723 -31.33 47.72 6.14
CA GLY A 723 -29.96 48.11 6.51
C GLY A 723 -29.88 49.06 7.71
#